data_AF-A0A7J4UP58-F1
#
_entry.id   AF-A0A7J4UP58-F1
#
_cell.length_a   1.000
_cell.length_b   1.000
_cell.length_c   1.000
_cell.angle_alpha   90.00
_cell.angle_beta   90.00
_cell.angle_gamma   90.00
#
_symmetry.space_group_name_H-M   'P 1'
#
loop_
_entity.id
_entity.type
_entity.pdbx_description
1 polymer ?
#
loop_
_entity_poly.entity_id
_entity_poly.type
_entity_poly.pdbx_seq_one_letter_code
_entity_poly.pdbx_strand_id
1 'polypeptide(L)'
;MNCIEDLFRDSKHLDKKLILGKSESITYRQMYTMITQVASMIQSKGAKKGEKVVVLANNSIFFIAAYCGTILAGNVCVPLDTRTTPEKLQKTLQETSTSIIFVEETLQRKVPDKLKHITYTQQDISEHNSTMYTKPIINEKEDVAVILFTSGSEGKRKGVMLTHQNIIANTNSIIEYLSLTKKDIMETVLPFYYCYGTSLLHTHIKVGGSLVLNNKFMFPGTVIEDINNYNCTGFAGVPSTFQILLKRAGFGDIPLPSLRYMTQAGGKLPETFLKQLREKLPRTELIVMYGQTEATARLSYLPSTHLETKLNSIGKGIPGVTLRVVDKLGNDVATGEVGEIVASGDNIMKGYFNDPEATSRVLEKGILKTGDLGTIDEEGYIYVIAREKHLIKSGGNRVSPKEIENILVQSPHIIAAAVTGKQDDILGEAIIAYVVLKKRDELMEEDVKSLCREHLECYKIPRQVIFVEKLPMNSYGKVMVHELGLEKNHFFNSQLDTKSRTPKVMVILGTRPEIIKLSPLVPYLEKESNVVLVHTGQHYSYNMDKLFFKEINMQLPHYTLNVGSASHGAQTGKMMEGIENIALSEKPDAIVVQGDTNTTLAGALVASKLHITLAHIESGSRSFNRTMPEEINRVLTDQVSDILFANDEICQENLLKEGISTEKIHLVGNTALDAVRSNIGRAQEELIAPFNLTKEGYVLLTCHRAGTTDNKDHLINIVDALNVISERIPIIFPIHPRTKNAIERFGLQFSERIKVIEPQGFLTLLALLKYSLFVMTDSGGVQRESVELNVPCLVLRDRTEAEDINKAGKTILTTRKKEKIVEIAMRLLDDKSEIMNIKQRHYPAKSGVAASISSILMDKIRSESK
;
A
#
# COMPACT_ATOMS: atom_id res chain seq x y z
N MET A 1 -29.53 22.79 18.36
CA MET A 1 -29.62 22.06 17.08
C MET A 1 -28.27 21.39 16.86
N ASN A 2 -28.20 20.16 16.33
CA ASN A 2 -26.88 19.57 16.10
C ASN A 2 -26.25 20.13 14.81
N CYS A 3 -24.93 20.08 14.68
CA CYS A 3 -24.24 20.63 13.50
C CYS A 3 -24.64 19.93 12.19
N ILE A 4 -24.99 18.64 12.17
CA ILE A 4 -25.45 17.96 10.94
C ILE A 4 -26.79 18.51 10.46
N GLU A 5 -27.71 18.81 11.38
CA GLU A 5 -28.96 19.48 11.05
C GLU A 5 -28.72 20.89 10.49
N ASP A 6 -27.71 21.60 11.00
CA ASP A 6 -27.31 22.90 10.46
C ASP A 6 -26.74 22.80 9.04
N LEU A 7 -25.84 21.83 8.81
CA LEU A 7 -25.23 21.57 7.51
C LEU A 7 -26.28 21.16 6.46
N PHE A 8 -27.24 20.30 6.82
CA PHE A 8 -28.24 19.77 5.89
C PHE A 8 -29.54 20.57 5.85
N ARG A 9 -29.63 21.70 6.57
CA ARG A 9 -30.86 22.50 6.78
C ARG A 9 -31.64 22.70 5.49
N ASP A 10 -30.96 23.17 4.44
CA ASP A 10 -31.55 23.55 3.16
C ASP A 10 -31.30 22.52 2.05
N SER A 11 -30.50 21.49 2.31
CA SER A 11 -29.99 20.57 1.28
C SER A 11 -30.52 19.13 1.38
N LYS A 12 -31.02 18.69 2.54
CA LYS A 12 -31.46 17.29 2.79
C LYS A 12 -32.49 16.70 1.82
N HIS A 13 -33.28 17.52 1.13
CA HIS A 13 -34.31 17.07 0.19
C HIS A 13 -33.91 17.20 -1.28
N LEU A 14 -32.70 17.69 -1.57
CA LEU A 14 -32.27 17.92 -2.95
C LEU A 14 -31.95 16.60 -3.66
N ASP A 15 -32.40 16.49 -4.91
CA ASP A 15 -31.97 15.42 -5.83
C ASP A 15 -30.65 15.77 -6.56
N LYS A 16 -30.04 16.90 -6.19
CA LYS A 16 -28.69 17.25 -6.61
C LYS A 16 -27.69 16.22 -6.06
N LYS A 17 -26.68 15.86 -6.85
CA LYS A 17 -25.56 15.01 -6.41
C LYS A 17 -24.69 15.74 -5.37
N LEU A 18 -24.53 15.12 -4.20
CA LEU A 18 -23.53 15.52 -3.21
C LEU A 18 -22.15 15.00 -3.63
N ILE A 19 -22.06 13.71 -4.00
CA ILE A 19 -20.83 13.09 -4.50
C ILE A 19 -20.93 12.83 -6.00
N LEU A 20 -19.89 13.25 -6.72
CA LEU A 20 -19.69 13.06 -8.15
C LEU A 20 -18.51 12.10 -8.37
N GLY A 21 -18.69 11.08 -9.21
CA GLY A 21 -17.64 10.10 -9.46
C GLY A 21 -18.10 9.00 -10.42
N LYS A 22 -17.15 8.32 -11.06
CA LYS A 22 -17.43 7.14 -11.90
C LYS A 22 -17.73 5.90 -11.05
N SER A 23 -17.01 5.74 -9.93
CA SER A 23 -17.12 4.59 -9.03
C SER A 23 -18.22 4.74 -7.98
N GLU A 24 -18.49 5.97 -7.53
CA GLU A 24 -19.55 6.27 -6.56
C GLU A 24 -20.22 7.61 -6.87
N SER A 25 -21.54 7.69 -6.69
CA SER A 25 -22.29 8.94 -6.75
C SER A 25 -23.56 8.84 -5.92
N ILE A 26 -23.98 9.94 -5.29
CA ILE A 26 -25.16 9.96 -4.42
C ILE A 26 -25.79 11.35 -4.36
N THR A 27 -27.11 11.42 -4.28
CA THR A 27 -27.83 12.68 -4.06
C THR A 27 -27.85 13.09 -2.59
N TYR A 28 -28.14 14.36 -2.31
CA TYR A 28 -28.35 14.82 -0.93
C TYR A 28 -29.48 14.07 -0.24
N ARG A 29 -30.60 13.83 -0.95
CA ARG A 29 -31.73 13.05 -0.43
C ARG A 29 -31.31 11.64 -0.02
N GLN A 30 -30.60 10.93 -0.90
CA GLN A 30 -30.11 9.58 -0.61
C GLN A 30 -29.10 9.56 0.53
N MET A 31 -28.16 10.52 0.55
CA MET A 31 -27.18 10.64 1.62
C MET A 31 -27.88 10.90 2.97
N TYR A 32 -28.82 11.83 3.03
CA TYR A 32 -29.51 12.15 4.27
C TYR A 32 -30.33 10.95 4.78
N THR A 33 -30.95 10.17 3.89
CA THR A 33 -31.58 8.89 4.26
C THR A 33 -30.57 7.95 4.93
N MET A 34 -29.40 7.72 4.31
CA MET A 34 -28.35 6.87 4.90
C MET A 34 -27.85 7.39 6.26
N ILE A 35 -27.70 8.71 6.39
CA ILE A 35 -27.33 9.36 7.67
C ILE A 35 -28.37 9.05 8.75
N THR A 36 -29.68 9.14 8.43
CA THR A 36 -30.75 8.80 9.37
C THR A 36 -30.82 7.30 9.68
N GLN A 37 -30.47 6.43 8.73
CA GLN A 37 -30.35 4.99 8.97
C GLN A 37 -29.23 4.69 9.96
N VAL A 38 -28.05 5.30 9.77
CA VAL A 38 -26.94 5.17 10.71
C VAL A 38 -27.34 5.67 12.10
N ALA A 39 -28.00 6.83 12.20
CA ALA A 39 -28.44 7.36 13.48
C ALA A 39 -29.44 6.42 14.19
N SER A 40 -30.40 5.88 13.44
CA SER A 40 -31.34 4.87 13.92
C SER A 40 -30.61 3.60 14.38
N MET A 41 -29.63 3.13 13.61
CA MET A 41 -28.86 1.94 13.93
C MET A 41 -28.10 2.11 15.24
N ILE A 42 -27.39 3.22 15.42
CA ILE A 42 -26.64 3.53 16.65
C ILE A 42 -27.56 3.50 17.88
N GLN A 43 -28.74 4.11 17.78
CA GLN A 43 -29.73 4.09 18.87
C GLN A 43 -30.29 2.68 19.12
N SER A 44 -30.53 1.89 18.06
CA SER A 44 -31.00 0.51 18.18
C SER A 44 -30.00 -0.42 18.86
N LYS A 45 -28.70 -0.11 18.79
CA LYS A 45 -27.64 -0.82 19.52
C LYS A 45 -27.48 -0.33 20.97
N GLY A 46 -28.31 0.61 21.41
CA GLY A 46 -28.36 1.09 22.79
C GLY A 46 -27.34 2.15 23.15
N ALA A 47 -26.63 2.72 22.17
CA ALA A 47 -25.65 3.77 22.44
C ALA A 47 -26.33 5.04 22.96
N LYS A 48 -25.79 5.59 24.05
CA LYS A 48 -26.33 6.80 24.71
C LYS A 48 -25.70 8.06 24.14
N LYS A 49 -26.38 9.20 24.30
CA LYS A 49 -25.83 10.53 23.97
C LYS A 49 -24.44 10.70 24.59
N GLY A 50 -23.49 11.20 23.80
CA GLY A 50 -22.11 11.46 24.23
C GLY A 50 -21.20 10.23 24.26
N GLU A 51 -21.72 9.02 24.00
CA GLU A 51 -20.85 7.85 23.80
C GLU A 51 -20.09 7.97 22.48
N LYS A 52 -18.86 7.43 22.47
CA LYS A 52 -17.94 7.55 21.34
C LYS A 52 -18.21 6.43 20.34
N VAL A 53 -18.21 6.79 19.07
CA VAL A 53 -18.32 5.85 17.95
C VAL A 53 -17.12 6.06 17.06
N VAL A 54 -16.38 4.99 16.79
CA VAL A 54 -15.19 5.04 15.93
C VAL A 54 -15.59 4.84 14.48
N VAL A 55 -15.00 5.63 13.58
CA VAL A 55 -15.15 5.48 12.12
C VAL A 55 -13.78 5.25 11.49
N LEU A 56 -13.62 4.12 10.81
CA LEU A 56 -12.38 3.73 10.11
C LEU A 56 -12.69 3.46 8.63
N ALA A 57 -12.54 4.49 7.79
CA ALA A 57 -12.82 4.42 6.36
C ALA A 57 -12.04 5.49 5.58
N ASN A 58 -11.78 5.24 4.31
CA ASN A 58 -11.32 6.27 3.38
C ASN A 58 -12.47 7.22 3.01
N ASN A 59 -12.19 8.30 2.28
CA ASN A 59 -13.24 9.19 1.78
C ASN A 59 -14.19 8.38 0.91
N SER A 60 -15.45 8.29 1.31
CA SER A 60 -16.45 7.45 0.66
C SER A 60 -17.85 7.85 1.11
N ILE A 61 -18.87 7.40 0.39
CA ILE A 61 -20.27 7.48 0.86
C ILE A 61 -20.41 6.85 2.25
N PHE A 62 -19.75 5.71 2.50
CA PHE A 62 -19.74 5.03 3.79
C PHE A 62 -19.24 5.93 4.92
N PHE A 63 -18.09 6.58 4.73
CA PHE A 63 -17.52 7.50 5.71
C PHE A 63 -18.51 8.62 6.05
N ILE A 64 -19.09 9.26 5.04
CA ILE A 64 -20.00 10.40 5.25
C ILE A 64 -21.24 9.96 6.02
N ALA A 65 -21.84 8.82 5.65
CA ALA A 65 -23.00 8.27 6.35
C ALA A 65 -22.67 7.95 7.82
N ALA A 66 -21.57 7.23 8.07
CA ALA A 66 -21.12 6.87 9.42
C ALA A 66 -20.79 8.09 10.28
N TYR A 67 -20.04 9.05 9.73
CA TYR A 67 -19.62 10.29 10.40
C TYR A 67 -20.83 11.16 10.75
N CYS A 68 -21.66 11.52 9.77
CA CYS A 68 -22.81 12.38 9.99
C CYS A 68 -23.88 11.68 10.82
N GLY A 69 -24.13 10.39 10.60
CA GLY A 69 -25.15 9.63 11.34
C GLY A 69 -24.82 9.48 12.82
N THR A 70 -23.53 9.29 13.14
CA THR A 70 -23.03 9.31 14.53
C THR A 70 -23.37 10.63 15.23
N ILE A 71 -23.01 11.74 14.59
CA ILE A 71 -23.22 13.07 15.17
C ILE A 71 -24.72 13.38 15.24
N LEU A 72 -25.50 12.95 14.26
CA LEU A 72 -26.96 13.12 14.23
C LEU A 72 -27.65 12.36 15.38
N ALA A 73 -27.15 11.17 15.73
CA ALA A 73 -27.63 10.38 16.87
C ALA A 73 -27.33 11.02 18.24
N GLY A 74 -26.46 12.04 18.29
CA GLY A 74 -26.01 12.70 19.52
C GLY A 74 -24.78 12.03 20.14
N ASN A 75 -24.09 11.19 19.37
CA ASN A 75 -22.86 10.51 19.75
C ASN A 75 -21.63 11.31 19.30
N VAL A 76 -20.48 11.00 19.89
CA VAL A 76 -19.20 11.63 19.56
C VAL A 76 -18.49 10.82 18.49
N CYS A 77 -18.28 11.40 17.31
CA CYS A 77 -17.54 10.71 16.25
C CYS A 77 -16.03 10.76 16.49
N VAL A 78 -15.37 9.61 16.36
CA VAL A 78 -13.92 9.47 16.45
C VAL A 78 -13.39 8.87 15.13
N PRO A 79 -13.16 9.70 14.10
CA PRO A 79 -12.65 9.21 12.83
C PRO A 79 -11.15 8.91 12.95
N LEU A 80 -10.71 7.79 12.38
CA LEU A 80 -9.32 7.32 12.44
C LEU A 80 -8.67 7.21 11.07
N ASP A 81 -7.36 7.42 11.04
CA ASP A 81 -6.50 7.20 9.88
C ASP A 81 -6.61 5.73 9.44
N THR A 82 -6.83 5.50 8.14
CA THR A 82 -6.93 4.15 7.58
C THR A 82 -5.63 3.36 7.66
N ARG A 83 -4.49 4.00 7.92
CA ARG A 83 -3.19 3.36 8.21
C ARG A 83 -3.03 2.93 9.67
N THR A 84 -4.04 3.18 10.52
CA THR A 84 -4.08 2.69 11.90
C THR A 84 -3.89 1.17 11.93
N THR A 85 -2.97 0.70 12.78
CA THR A 85 -2.72 -0.74 12.99
C THR A 85 -3.76 -1.33 13.95
N PRO A 86 -3.97 -2.66 13.94
CA PRO A 86 -4.89 -3.31 14.88
C PRO A 86 -4.63 -2.96 16.36
N GLU A 87 -3.36 -2.83 16.75
CA GLU A 87 -2.95 -2.47 18.12
C GLU A 87 -3.32 -1.02 18.43
N LYS A 88 -3.07 -0.10 17.49
CA LYS A 88 -3.44 1.31 17.64
C LYS A 88 -4.95 1.50 17.66
N LEU A 89 -5.70 0.70 16.90
CA LEU A 89 -7.16 0.68 16.92
C LEU A 89 -7.66 0.21 18.29
N GLN A 90 -7.19 -0.94 18.78
CA GLN A 90 -7.55 -1.46 20.09
C GLN A 90 -7.28 -0.46 21.22
N LYS A 91 -6.10 0.17 21.22
CA LYS A 91 -5.74 1.20 22.21
C LYS A 91 -6.70 2.38 22.17
N THR A 92 -7.04 2.86 20.97
CA THR A 92 -7.98 3.98 20.82
C THR A 92 -9.37 3.62 21.34
N LEU A 93 -9.84 2.40 21.07
CA LEU A 93 -11.14 1.92 21.57
C LEU A 93 -11.19 1.82 23.08
N GLN A 94 -10.09 1.38 23.72
CA GLN A 94 -9.96 1.37 25.18
C GLN A 94 -9.96 2.78 25.76
N GLU A 95 -9.14 3.68 25.21
CA GLU A 95 -9.05 5.08 25.64
C GLU A 95 -10.39 5.82 25.51
N THR A 96 -11.16 5.52 24.47
CA THR A 96 -12.45 6.16 24.20
C THR A 96 -13.65 5.42 24.80
N SER A 97 -13.45 4.22 25.36
CA SER A 97 -14.55 3.35 25.83
C SER A 97 -15.65 3.17 24.76
N THR A 98 -15.23 2.91 23.51
CA THR A 98 -16.12 2.84 22.35
C THR A 98 -16.91 1.53 22.32
N SER A 99 -18.22 1.62 22.06
CA SER A 99 -19.16 0.50 21.97
C SER A 99 -19.64 0.19 20.55
N ILE A 100 -19.34 1.04 19.57
CA ILE A 100 -19.73 0.89 18.15
C ILE A 100 -18.58 1.34 17.26
N ILE A 101 -18.27 0.54 16.24
CA ILE A 101 -17.23 0.82 15.26
C ILE A 101 -17.82 0.69 13.86
N PHE A 102 -17.73 1.75 13.06
CA PHE A 102 -17.98 1.69 11.63
C PHE A 102 -16.67 1.47 10.89
N VAL A 103 -16.57 0.38 10.12
CA VAL A 103 -15.35 0.01 9.40
C VAL A 103 -15.67 -0.30 7.94
N GLU A 104 -14.91 0.32 7.04
CA GLU A 104 -14.98 0.04 5.61
C GLU A 104 -14.63 -1.44 5.35
N GLU A 105 -15.35 -2.10 4.43
CA GLU A 105 -15.19 -3.54 4.16
C GLU A 105 -13.73 -3.94 3.88
N THR A 106 -13.02 -3.13 3.09
CA THR A 106 -11.60 -3.35 2.73
C THR A 106 -10.65 -3.30 3.94
N LEU A 107 -11.10 -2.70 5.06
CA LEU A 107 -10.36 -2.51 6.29
C LEU A 107 -10.81 -3.45 7.41
N GLN A 108 -11.85 -4.26 7.23
CA GLN A 108 -12.35 -5.21 8.25
C GLN A 108 -11.26 -6.15 8.78
N ARG A 109 -10.33 -6.57 7.91
CA ARG A 109 -9.20 -7.43 8.31
C ARG A 109 -8.29 -6.81 9.38
N LYS A 110 -8.37 -5.50 9.61
CA LYS A 110 -7.62 -4.78 10.66
C LYS A 110 -8.33 -4.83 12.02
N VAL A 111 -9.59 -5.25 12.06
CA VAL A 111 -10.38 -5.36 13.27
C VAL A 111 -10.06 -6.69 13.95
N PRO A 112 -9.52 -6.69 15.19
CA PRO A 112 -9.31 -7.91 15.96
C PRO A 112 -10.63 -8.69 16.14
N ASP A 113 -10.58 -10.03 16.11
CA ASP A 113 -11.79 -10.88 16.16
C ASP A 113 -12.70 -10.57 17.36
N LYS A 114 -12.10 -10.30 18.53
CA LYS A 114 -12.82 -9.94 19.75
C LYS A 114 -13.64 -8.65 19.63
N LEU A 115 -13.42 -7.82 18.62
CA LEU A 115 -14.12 -6.55 18.40
C LEU A 115 -15.17 -6.63 17.28
N LYS A 116 -15.30 -7.76 16.58
CA LYS A 116 -16.26 -7.94 15.49
C LYS A 116 -17.71 -7.76 15.93
N HIS A 117 -18.05 -8.13 17.16
CA HIS A 117 -19.41 -8.01 17.71
C HIS A 117 -19.92 -6.56 17.86
N ILE A 118 -19.02 -5.57 17.84
CA ILE A 118 -19.35 -4.14 17.86
C ILE A 118 -18.97 -3.42 16.55
N THR A 119 -18.66 -4.18 15.50
CA THR A 119 -18.21 -3.65 14.21
C THR A 119 -19.32 -3.73 13.17
N TYR A 120 -19.54 -2.64 12.46
CA TYR A 120 -20.56 -2.48 11.43
C TYR A 120 -19.96 -1.88 10.16
N THR A 121 -20.54 -2.24 9.02
CA THR A 121 -19.98 -2.04 7.69
C THR A 121 -21.02 -1.42 6.76
N GLN A 122 -20.66 -1.20 5.49
CA GLN A 122 -21.59 -0.66 4.50
C GLN A 122 -22.81 -1.58 4.32
N GLN A 123 -22.60 -2.89 4.35
CA GLN A 123 -23.66 -3.89 4.29
C GLN A 123 -24.62 -3.75 5.48
N ASP A 124 -24.12 -3.64 6.71
CA ASP A 124 -24.97 -3.49 7.91
C ASP A 124 -25.86 -2.25 7.85
N ILE A 125 -25.33 -1.12 7.34
CA ILE A 125 -26.13 0.10 7.14
C ILE A 125 -27.23 -0.14 6.10
N SER A 126 -26.92 -0.87 5.02
CA SER A 126 -27.89 -1.15 3.95
C SER A 126 -28.99 -2.12 4.39
N GLU A 127 -28.69 -3.06 5.29
CA GLU A 127 -29.65 -4.00 5.86
C GLU A 127 -30.51 -3.37 6.97
N HIS A 128 -30.07 -2.26 7.55
CA HIS A 128 -30.84 -1.52 8.56
C HIS A 128 -31.94 -0.68 7.90
N ASN A 129 -33.14 -1.26 7.82
CA ASN A 129 -34.30 -0.67 7.13
C ASN A 129 -34.92 0.56 7.80
N SER A 130 -34.62 0.83 9.08
CA SER A 130 -35.23 1.95 9.81
C SER A 130 -34.44 3.24 9.62
N THR A 131 -35.14 4.32 9.28
CA THR A 131 -34.63 5.70 9.30
C THR A 131 -35.12 6.48 10.52
N MET A 132 -35.97 5.86 11.35
CA MET A 132 -36.56 6.50 12.51
C MET A 132 -35.55 6.53 13.65
N TYR A 133 -35.24 7.74 14.13
CA TYR A 133 -34.37 7.98 15.28
C TYR A 133 -35.00 9.06 16.17
N THR A 134 -34.71 9.00 17.47
CA THR A 134 -35.12 10.03 18.41
C THR A 134 -34.12 11.17 18.38
N LYS A 135 -34.57 12.37 18.03
CA LYS A 135 -33.71 13.55 17.97
C LYS A 135 -33.14 13.88 19.36
N PRO A 136 -31.80 13.90 19.54
CA PRO A 136 -31.19 14.22 20.82
C PRO A 136 -31.30 15.71 21.15
N ILE A 137 -31.38 16.04 22.44
CA ILE A 137 -31.24 17.43 22.92
C ILE A 137 -29.74 17.75 23.00
N ILE A 138 -29.28 18.67 22.16
CA ILE A 138 -27.87 19.06 22.03
C ILE A 138 -27.67 20.51 22.50
N ASN A 139 -26.71 20.73 23.39
CA ASN A 139 -26.14 22.03 23.69
C ASN A 139 -24.95 22.27 22.77
N GLU A 140 -25.10 23.20 21.82
CA GLU A 140 -24.12 23.44 20.76
C GLU A 140 -22.73 23.79 21.27
N LYS A 141 -22.64 24.54 22.38
CA LYS A 141 -21.36 25.01 22.95
C LYS A 141 -20.69 23.98 23.85
N GLU A 142 -21.47 23.08 24.46
CA GLU A 142 -20.95 22.16 25.47
C GLU A 142 -20.78 20.73 24.95
N ASP A 143 -21.71 20.24 24.16
CA ASP A 143 -21.66 18.86 23.69
C ASP A 143 -20.61 18.70 22.58
N VAL A 144 -19.74 17.71 22.78
CA VAL A 144 -18.69 17.34 21.81
C VAL A 144 -19.33 16.58 20.66
N ALA A 145 -19.04 16.99 19.43
CA ALA A 145 -19.47 16.30 18.22
C ALA A 145 -18.38 15.34 17.71
N VAL A 146 -17.11 15.76 17.80
CA VAL A 146 -15.98 15.03 17.20
C VAL A 146 -14.77 15.05 18.12
N ILE A 147 -14.04 13.94 18.18
CA ILE A 147 -12.68 13.88 18.73
C ILE A 147 -11.70 13.54 17.63
N LEU A 148 -10.75 14.43 17.35
CA LEU A 148 -9.69 14.22 16.36
C LEU A 148 -8.35 13.98 17.06
N PHE A 149 -7.75 12.81 16.84
CA PHE A 149 -6.43 12.50 17.41
C PHE A 149 -5.30 13.10 16.56
N THR A 150 -4.41 13.87 17.20
CA THR A 150 -3.20 14.43 16.59
C THR A 150 -1.95 13.61 16.97
N SER A 151 -0.93 13.60 16.10
CA SER A 151 0.40 13.07 16.43
C SER A 151 1.11 14.05 17.36
N GLY A 152 1.10 13.80 18.67
CA GLY A 152 1.81 14.63 19.65
C GLY A 152 3.33 14.52 19.49
N SER A 153 4.05 15.61 19.77
CA SER A 153 5.53 15.68 19.74
C SER A 153 6.20 14.77 20.78
N GLU A 154 5.47 14.34 21.81
CA GLU A 154 5.94 13.48 22.92
C GLU A 154 5.53 12.00 22.72
N GLY A 155 5.12 11.62 21.51
CA GLY A 155 4.73 10.24 21.17
C GLY A 155 3.32 9.83 21.63
N LYS A 156 2.72 10.50 22.62
CA LYS A 156 1.32 10.31 23.02
C LYS A 156 0.39 11.16 22.14
N ARG A 157 -0.60 10.52 21.50
CA ARG A 157 -1.62 11.20 20.68
C ARG A 157 -2.56 12.01 21.57
N LYS A 158 -2.91 13.23 21.16
CA LYS A 158 -3.87 14.08 21.88
C LYS A 158 -5.19 14.11 21.12
N GLY A 159 -6.30 13.84 21.81
CA GLY A 159 -7.64 13.89 21.21
C GLY A 159 -8.21 15.29 21.33
N VAL A 160 -8.28 16.06 20.24
CA VAL A 160 -8.89 17.39 20.22
C VAL A 160 -10.41 17.27 20.25
N MET A 161 -11.06 17.80 21.28
CA MET A 161 -12.52 17.77 21.42
C MET A 161 -13.16 18.99 20.74
N LEU A 162 -13.98 18.72 19.72
CA LEU A 162 -14.68 19.73 18.94
C LEU A 162 -16.18 19.68 19.24
N THR A 163 -16.74 20.81 19.64
CA THR A 163 -18.18 20.96 19.90
C THR A 163 -18.96 21.17 18.60
N HIS A 164 -20.28 21.08 18.66
CA HIS A 164 -21.11 21.41 17.51
C HIS A 164 -20.94 22.88 17.09
N GLN A 165 -20.84 23.82 18.05
CA GLN A 165 -20.60 25.24 17.79
C GLN A 165 -19.26 25.46 17.09
N ASN A 166 -18.21 24.74 17.48
CA ASN A 166 -16.90 24.86 16.83
C ASN A 166 -16.98 24.56 15.31
N ILE A 167 -17.69 23.49 14.96
CA ILE A 167 -17.87 23.06 13.57
C ILE A 167 -18.73 24.07 12.80
N ILE A 168 -19.84 24.53 13.39
CA ILE A 168 -20.75 25.52 12.77
C ILE A 168 -20.01 26.83 12.51
N ALA A 169 -19.33 27.37 13.52
CA ALA A 169 -18.60 28.63 13.42
C ALA A 169 -17.54 28.56 12.31
N ASN A 170 -16.67 27.55 12.33
CA ASN A 170 -15.61 27.44 11.32
C ASN A 170 -16.17 27.24 9.90
N THR A 171 -17.24 26.46 9.76
CA THR A 171 -17.90 26.21 8.46
C THR A 171 -18.45 27.51 7.87
N ASN A 172 -19.14 28.32 8.69
CA ASN A 172 -19.72 29.58 8.25
C ASN A 172 -18.63 30.60 7.85
N SER A 173 -17.57 30.74 8.67
CA SER A 173 -16.43 31.60 8.35
C SER A 173 -15.81 31.23 7.00
N ILE A 174 -15.61 29.94 6.76
CA ILE A 174 -15.04 29.44 5.50
C ILE A 174 -15.92 29.78 4.29
N ILE A 175 -17.22 29.55 4.41
CA ILE A 175 -18.17 29.84 3.33
C ILE A 175 -18.15 31.33 2.99
N GLU A 176 -18.10 32.18 4.01
CA GLU A 176 -18.09 33.64 3.85
C GLU A 176 -16.86 34.10 3.06
N TYR A 177 -15.64 33.82 3.53
CA TYR A 177 -14.44 34.38 2.88
C TYR A 177 -14.10 33.71 1.54
N LEU A 178 -14.52 32.46 1.31
CA LEU A 178 -14.38 31.79 0.01
C LEU A 178 -15.56 32.09 -0.94
N SER A 179 -16.60 32.75 -0.44
CA SER A 179 -17.85 33.02 -1.15
C SER A 179 -18.43 31.75 -1.77
N LEU A 180 -18.50 30.65 -1.00
CA LEU A 180 -18.98 29.36 -1.50
C LEU A 180 -20.48 29.38 -1.74
N THR A 181 -20.90 28.69 -2.79
CA THR A 181 -22.30 28.59 -3.20
C THR A 181 -22.65 27.16 -3.58
N LYS A 182 -23.95 26.90 -3.79
CA LYS A 182 -24.44 25.63 -4.34
C LYS A 182 -23.88 25.27 -5.72
N LYS A 183 -23.18 26.17 -6.42
CA LYS A 183 -22.56 25.87 -7.73
C LYS A 183 -21.16 25.27 -7.58
N ASP A 184 -20.56 25.36 -6.39
CA ASP A 184 -19.19 24.92 -6.19
C ASP A 184 -19.06 23.39 -6.11
N ILE A 185 -17.98 22.90 -6.72
CA ILE A 185 -17.60 21.49 -6.79
C ILE A 185 -16.15 21.36 -6.34
N MET A 186 -15.89 20.61 -5.27
CA MET A 186 -14.55 20.44 -4.70
C MET A 186 -13.89 19.14 -5.16
N GLU A 187 -12.72 19.25 -5.77
CA GLU A 187 -11.81 18.12 -5.95
C GLU A 187 -11.13 17.79 -4.62
N THR A 188 -11.40 16.59 -4.09
CA THR A 188 -11.08 16.24 -2.71
C THR A 188 -10.06 15.11 -2.63
N VAL A 189 -8.80 15.49 -2.39
CA VAL A 189 -7.68 14.54 -2.14
C VAL A 189 -7.34 14.42 -0.65
N LEU A 190 -7.81 15.36 0.18
CA LEU A 190 -7.52 15.39 1.61
C LEU A 190 -8.46 14.46 2.39
N PRO A 191 -7.96 13.64 3.33
CA PRO A 191 -8.78 12.68 4.04
C PRO A 191 -9.77 13.35 5.00
N PHE A 192 -11.00 12.81 5.09
CA PHE A 192 -12.06 13.30 5.97
C PHE A 192 -11.85 12.95 7.44
N TYR A 193 -10.96 12.03 7.79
CA TYR A 193 -10.54 11.80 9.18
C TYR A 193 -9.54 12.89 9.67
N TYR A 194 -9.24 13.89 8.85
CA TYR A 194 -8.42 15.05 9.17
C TYR A 194 -9.22 16.34 9.05
N CYS A 195 -9.09 17.25 10.03
CA CYS A 195 -9.92 18.46 10.13
C CYS A 195 -9.95 19.30 8.85
N TYR A 196 -8.83 19.41 8.11
CA TYR A 196 -8.82 20.18 6.87
C TYR A 196 -9.69 19.51 5.80
N GLY A 197 -9.57 18.19 5.61
CA GLY A 197 -10.43 17.45 4.68
C GLY A 197 -11.90 17.46 5.12
N THR A 198 -12.17 17.23 6.41
CA THR A 198 -13.55 17.29 6.94
C THR A 198 -14.19 18.66 6.77
N SER A 199 -13.42 19.75 6.89
CA SER A 199 -13.93 21.11 6.66
C SER A 199 -14.48 21.29 5.24
N LEU A 200 -13.87 20.63 4.24
CA LEU A 200 -14.35 20.68 2.84
C LEU A 200 -15.70 19.99 2.71
N LEU A 201 -15.88 18.84 3.39
CA LEU A 201 -17.15 18.14 3.46
C LEU A 201 -18.24 19.04 4.07
N HIS A 202 -17.96 19.65 5.22
CA HIS A 202 -18.92 20.52 5.90
C HIS A 202 -19.34 21.70 5.04
N THR A 203 -18.39 22.43 4.48
CA THR A 203 -18.70 23.65 3.72
C THR A 203 -19.52 23.35 2.47
N HIS A 204 -19.21 22.26 1.77
CA HIS A 204 -19.93 21.89 0.56
C HIS A 204 -21.33 21.34 0.86
N ILE A 205 -21.51 20.57 1.94
CA ILE A 205 -22.85 20.16 2.38
C ILE A 205 -23.71 21.39 2.72
N LYS A 206 -23.14 22.32 3.50
CA LYS A 206 -23.84 23.52 3.99
C LYS A 206 -24.37 24.41 2.86
N VAL A 207 -23.56 24.63 1.83
CA VAL A 207 -23.97 25.47 0.69
C VAL A 207 -24.77 24.70 -0.36
N GLY A 208 -24.92 23.38 -0.24
CA GLY A 208 -25.53 22.54 -1.28
C GLY A 208 -24.62 22.30 -2.48
N GLY A 209 -23.30 22.40 -2.32
CA GLY A 209 -22.26 22.13 -3.32
C GLY A 209 -22.09 20.63 -3.62
N SER A 210 -21.02 20.25 -4.32
CA SER A 210 -20.70 18.84 -4.58
C SER A 210 -19.22 18.55 -4.31
N LEU A 211 -18.86 17.27 -4.12
CA LEU A 211 -17.48 16.83 -3.96
C LEU A 211 -17.17 15.70 -4.95
N VAL A 212 -15.95 15.71 -5.47
CA VAL A 212 -15.33 14.59 -6.18
C VAL A 212 -14.29 13.99 -5.24
N LEU A 213 -14.38 12.69 -4.97
CA LEU A 213 -13.51 12.00 -4.03
C LEU A 213 -12.37 11.31 -4.77
N ASN A 214 -11.14 11.75 -4.54
CA ASN A 214 -9.95 11.14 -5.13
C ASN A 214 -9.05 10.53 -4.03
N ASN A 215 -9.23 9.22 -3.83
CA ASN A 215 -8.40 8.41 -2.92
C ASN A 215 -7.11 7.89 -3.59
N LYS A 216 -6.80 8.30 -4.83
CA LYS A 216 -5.72 7.77 -5.68
C LYS A 216 -4.61 8.77 -5.91
N PHE A 217 -4.31 9.64 -4.94
CA PHE A 217 -3.28 10.68 -5.08
C PHE A 217 -1.86 10.16 -5.42
N MET A 218 -1.59 8.86 -5.27
CA MET A 218 -0.39 8.21 -5.80
C MET A 218 -0.24 8.36 -7.33
N PHE A 219 -1.34 8.58 -8.04
CA PHE A 219 -1.42 8.89 -9.47
C PHE A 219 -1.89 10.34 -9.64
N PRO A 220 -0.99 11.33 -9.48
CA PRO A 220 -1.38 12.73 -9.36
C PRO A 220 -2.03 13.31 -10.63
N GLY A 221 -1.86 12.66 -11.80
CA GLY A 221 -2.58 13.03 -13.04
C GLY A 221 -4.10 12.90 -12.93
N THR A 222 -4.60 11.96 -12.11
CA THR A 222 -6.04 11.74 -11.92
C THR A 222 -6.75 12.97 -11.34
N VAL A 223 -6.06 13.79 -10.54
CA VAL A 223 -6.61 15.04 -9.97
C VAL A 223 -6.94 16.04 -11.08
N ILE A 224 -6.06 16.16 -12.09
CA ILE A 224 -6.27 17.06 -13.23
C ILE A 224 -7.43 16.56 -14.10
N GLU A 225 -7.49 15.25 -14.32
CA GLU A 225 -8.59 14.61 -15.04
C GLU A 225 -9.93 14.85 -14.32
N ASP A 226 -9.98 14.65 -13.00
CA ASP A 226 -11.19 14.84 -12.21
C ASP A 226 -11.66 16.30 -12.24
N ILE A 227 -10.74 17.27 -12.08
CA ILE A 227 -11.06 18.70 -12.18
C ILE A 227 -11.75 19.01 -13.51
N ASN A 228 -11.21 18.51 -14.63
CA ASN A 228 -11.78 18.77 -15.95
C ASN A 228 -13.06 17.96 -16.22
N ASN A 229 -13.10 16.68 -15.84
CA ASN A 229 -14.24 15.80 -16.10
C ASN A 229 -15.49 16.22 -15.32
N TYR A 230 -15.32 16.75 -14.11
CA TYR A 230 -16.42 17.14 -13.23
C TYR A 230 -16.60 18.65 -13.10
N ASN A 231 -15.81 19.44 -13.82
CA ASN A 231 -15.80 20.91 -13.75
C ASN A 231 -15.62 21.40 -12.30
N CYS A 232 -14.65 20.83 -11.58
CA CYS A 232 -14.37 21.24 -10.21
C CYS A 232 -14.02 22.73 -10.17
N THR A 233 -14.62 23.44 -9.22
CA THR A 233 -14.41 24.89 -9.01
C THR A 233 -13.39 25.16 -7.91
N GLY A 234 -13.19 24.21 -7.00
CA GLY A 234 -12.25 24.31 -5.90
C GLY A 234 -11.28 23.14 -5.85
N PHE A 235 -10.04 23.41 -5.44
CA PHE A 235 -9.05 22.39 -5.08
C PHE A 235 -8.33 22.77 -3.78
N ALA A 236 -8.17 21.81 -2.87
CA ALA A 236 -7.52 22.04 -1.58
C ALA A 236 -6.33 21.09 -1.41
N GLY A 237 -5.17 21.64 -1.05
CA GLY A 237 -3.95 20.87 -0.87
C GLY A 237 -3.10 21.32 0.31
N VAL A 238 -2.18 20.45 0.71
CA VAL A 238 -1.04 20.79 1.58
C VAL A 238 0.19 21.07 0.72
N PRO A 239 1.31 21.60 1.25
CA PRO A 239 2.46 21.96 0.41
C PRO A 239 2.94 20.81 -0.49
N SER A 240 3.06 19.59 0.06
CA SER A 240 3.46 18.41 -0.70
C SER A 240 2.52 18.08 -1.86
N THR A 241 1.21 18.29 -1.69
CA THR A 241 0.20 18.13 -2.74
C THR A 241 0.52 18.99 -3.95
N PHE A 242 0.71 20.30 -3.74
CA PHE A 242 1.01 21.24 -4.83
C PHE A 242 2.37 20.98 -5.47
N GLN A 243 3.38 20.65 -4.66
CA GLN A 243 4.71 20.32 -5.16
C GLN A 243 4.70 19.09 -6.09
N ILE A 244 4.00 18.03 -5.69
CA ILE A 244 3.85 16.81 -6.48
C ILE A 244 3.09 17.11 -7.78
N LEU A 245 1.98 17.84 -7.69
CA LEU A 245 1.16 18.19 -8.84
C LEU A 245 1.94 19.03 -9.87
N LEU A 246 2.63 20.08 -9.44
CA LEU A 246 3.43 20.93 -10.32
C LEU A 246 4.61 20.20 -10.96
N LYS A 247 5.32 19.36 -10.19
CA LYS A 247 6.58 18.75 -10.64
C LYS A 247 6.43 17.40 -11.33
N ARG A 248 5.34 16.66 -11.05
CA ARG A 248 5.14 15.29 -11.56
C ARG A 248 3.90 15.10 -12.43
N ALA A 249 2.88 15.96 -12.30
CA ALA A 249 1.62 15.79 -13.04
C ALA A 249 1.37 16.89 -14.09
N GLY A 250 2.25 17.89 -14.19
CA GLY A 250 2.03 19.02 -15.10
C GLY A 250 0.83 19.89 -14.71
N PHE A 251 0.59 20.05 -13.40
CA PHE A 251 -0.53 20.85 -12.91
C PHE A 251 -0.40 22.30 -13.36
N GLY A 252 -1.44 22.79 -14.04
CA GLY A 252 -1.45 24.10 -14.70
C GLY A 252 -0.82 24.12 -16.11
N ASP A 253 -0.22 23.02 -16.59
CA ASP A 253 0.19 22.90 -18.01
C ASP A 253 -1.01 22.53 -18.90
N ILE A 254 -2.00 21.85 -18.31
CA ILE A 254 -3.30 21.57 -18.93
C ILE A 254 -4.28 22.66 -18.46
N PRO A 255 -5.07 23.26 -19.37
CA PRO A 255 -6.07 24.26 -18.98
C PRO A 255 -7.08 23.71 -17.96
N LEU A 256 -7.31 24.46 -16.88
CA LEU A 256 -8.29 24.16 -15.82
C LEU A 256 -9.36 25.27 -15.76
N PRO A 257 -10.21 25.43 -16.80
CA PRO A 257 -11.07 26.61 -16.94
C PRO A 257 -12.18 26.71 -15.88
N SER A 258 -12.59 25.61 -15.26
CA SER A 258 -13.61 25.60 -14.21
C SER A 258 -13.06 25.99 -12.83
N LEU A 259 -11.74 25.89 -12.64
CA LEU A 259 -11.11 26.04 -11.33
C LEU A 259 -11.04 27.52 -10.93
N ARG A 260 -11.96 27.91 -10.04
CA ARG A 260 -12.09 29.27 -9.51
C ARG A 260 -11.09 29.56 -8.41
N TYR A 261 -10.86 28.61 -7.50
CA TYR A 261 -10.02 28.84 -6.33
C TYR A 261 -9.22 27.59 -5.93
N MET A 262 -8.08 27.84 -5.29
CA MET A 262 -7.23 26.85 -4.63
C MET A 262 -6.92 27.28 -3.21
N THR A 263 -6.99 26.35 -2.26
CA THR A 263 -6.62 26.63 -0.87
C THR A 263 -5.41 25.82 -0.43
N GLN A 264 -4.45 26.49 0.20
CA GLN A 264 -3.23 25.88 0.72
C GLN A 264 -3.17 26.04 2.25
N ALA A 265 -3.03 24.93 2.97
CA ALA A 265 -2.81 24.94 4.43
C ALA A 265 -1.91 23.77 4.87
N GLY A 266 -1.76 23.56 6.18
CA GLY A 266 -1.03 22.42 6.75
C GLY A 266 0.50 22.56 6.80
N GLY A 267 1.04 23.68 6.30
CA GLY A 267 2.44 24.05 6.36
C GLY A 267 2.74 25.23 5.43
N LYS A 268 3.94 25.80 5.52
CA LYS A 268 4.37 26.87 4.60
C LYS A 268 4.72 26.29 3.22
N LEU A 269 3.99 26.68 2.19
CA LEU A 269 4.35 26.40 0.79
C LEU A 269 5.49 27.37 0.38
N PRO A 270 6.62 26.89 -0.15
CA PRO A 270 7.70 27.77 -0.57
C PRO A 270 7.25 28.74 -1.68
N GLU A 271 7.80 29.94 -1.65
CA GLU A 271 7.47 31.04 -2.56
C GLU A 271 7.56 30.66 -4.04
N THR A 272 8.56 29.86 -4.41
CA THR A 272 8.73 29.39 -5.80
C THR A 272 7.50 28.68 -6.33
N PHE A 273 6.86 27.84 -5.52
CA PHE A 273 5.65 27.13 -5.91
C PHE A 273 4.42 28.05 -5.92
N LEU A 274 4.36 29.04 -5.02
CA LEU A 274 3.30 30.07 -5.06
C LEU A 274 3.36 30.86 -6.37
N LYS A 275 4.56 31.30 -6.79
CA LYS A 275 4.78 31.98 -8.06
C LYS A 275 4.41 31.11 -9.25
N GLN A 276 4.89 29.85 -9.29
CA GLN A 276 4.54 28.91 -10.36
C GLN A 276 3.03 28.66 -10.47
N LEU A 277 2.31 28.49 -9.35
CA LEU A 277 0.86 28.32 -9.39
C LEU A 277 0.16 29.54 -9.97
N ARG A 278 0.59 30.75 -9.60
CA ARG A 278 0.00 31.99 -10.14
C ARG A 278 0.32 32.19 -11.61
N GLU A 279 1.54 31.87 -12.03
CA GLU A 279 1.96 31.96 -13.44
C GLU A 279 1.18 30.97 -14.32
N LYS A 280 1.06 29.71 -13.88
CA LYS A 280 0.35 28.68 -14.63
C LYS A 280 -1.17 28.79 -14.56
N LEU A 281 -1.73 29.31 -13.46
CA LEU A 281 -3.17 29.42 -13.23
C LEU A 281 -3.57 30.86 -12.84
N PRO A 282 -3.37 31.86 -13.73
CA PRO A 282 -3.55 33.27 -13.41
C PRO A 282 -5.02 33.67 -13.16
N ARG A 283 -5.98 32.83 -13.57
CA ARG A 283 -7.42 33.03 -13.38
C ARG A 283 -7.97 32.37 -12.12
N THR A 284 -7.14 31.61 -11.41
CA THR A 284 -7.55 30.86 -10.22
C THR A 284 -7.05 31.57 -8.97
N GLU A 285 -7.96 31.85 -8.03
CA GLU A 285 -7.60 32.47 -6.75
C GLU A 285 -6.78 31.49 -5.90
N LEU A 286 -5.52 31.81 -5.63
CA LEU A 286 -4.69 31.06 -4.68
C LEU A 286 -4.81 31.68 -3.30
N ILE A 287 -5.31 30.93 -2.33
CA ILE A 287 -5.53 31.39 -0.96
C ILE A 287 -4.66 30.58 0.00
N VAL A 288 -3.75 31.28 0.69
CA VAL A 288 -2.86 30.68 1.70
C VAL A 288 -3.53 30.79 3.06
N MET A 289 -3.54 29.70 3.83
CA MET A 289 -4.27 29.61 5.09
C MET A 289 -3.38 29.06 6.18
N TYR A 290 -3.69 29.45 7.41
CA TYR A 290 -3.06 28.92 8.61
C TYR A 290 -4.13 28.45 9.59
N GLY A 291 -3.79 27.40 10.34
CA GLY A 291 -4.68 26.80 11.30
C GLY A 291 -4.11 25.52 11.88
N GLN A 292 -4.84 24.97 12.83
CA GLN A 292 -4.50 23.77 13.58
C GLN A 292 -5.78 23.02 13.96
N THR A 293 -5.66 21.76 14.34
CA THR A 293 -6.81 20.91 14.72
C THR A 293 -7.58 21.53 15.88
N GLU A 294 -6.88 22.14 16.83
CA GLU A 294 -7.39 22.86 18.00
C GLU A 294 -8.27 24.08 17.65
N ALA A 295 -8.34 24.48 16.38
CA ALA A 295 -9.14 25.60 15.88
C ALA A 295 -10.17 25.20 14.82
N THR A 296 -10.48 23.90 14.69
CA THR A 296 -11.57 23.34 13.85
C THR A 296 -11.47 23.60 12.35
N ALA A 297 -10.43 24.29 11.91
CA ALA A 297 -9.31 23.80 11.10
C ALA A 297 -8.48 25.02 10.66
N ARG A 298 -9.14 26.17 10.51
CA ARG A 298 -8.59 27.43 9.99
C ARG A 298 -8.63 28.53 11.06
N LEU A 299 -7.57 29.31 11.12
CA LEU A 299 -7.41 30.48 11.99
C LEU A 299 -7.30 31.77 11.17
N SER A 300 -6.56 31.74 10.07
CA SER A 300 -6.38 32.87 9.16
C SER A 300 -6.32 32.47 7.70
N TYR A 301 -6.45 33.48 6.86
CA TYR A 301 -6.23 33.37 5.43
C TYR A 301 -5.59 34.65 4.87
N LEU A 302 -4.74 34.47 3.86
CA LEU A 302 -4.19 35.50 3.01
C LEU A 302 -4.92 35.45 1.66
N PRO A 303 -5.69 36.49 1.29
CA PRO A 303 -6.37 36.56 0.00
C PRO A 303 -5.38 36.56 -1.17
N SER A 304 -5.81 36.03 -2.31
CA SER A 304 -4.96 35.94 -3.52
C SER A 304 -4.42 37.30 -3.97
N THR A 305 -5.22 38.36 -3.81
CA THR A 305 -4.85 39.75 -4.14
C THR A 305 -3.68 40.30 -3.32
N HIS A 306 -3.39 39.73 -2.15
CA HIS A 306 -2.33 40.20 -1.25
C HIS A 306 -1.11 39.27 -1.22
N LEU A 307 -1.10 38.19 -2.01
CA LEU A 307 0.02 37.25 -2.04
C LEU A 307 1.35 37.86 -2.48
N GLU A 308 1.31 38.90 -3.32
CA GLU A 308 2.52 39.59 -3.80
C GLU A 308 3.02 40.63 -2.79
N THR A 309 2.12 41.45 -2.24
CA THR A 309 2.47 42.54 -1.31
C THR A 309 2.73 42.06 0.11
N LYS A 310 2.13 40.93 0.52
CA LYS A 310 2.24 40.33 1.85
C LYS A 310 2.77 38.90 1.78
N LEU A 311 3.74 38.69 0.89
CA LEU A 311 4.39 37.40 0.70
C LEU A 311 4.89 36.82 2.03
N ASN A 312 4.71 35.51 2.23
CA ASN A 312 5.01 34.76 3.47
C ASN A 312 4.09 35.04 4.67
N SER A 313 3.14 35.98 4.57
CA SER A 313 2.15 36.16 5.62
C SER A 313 1.19 34.96 5.69
N ILE A 314 0.73 34.65 6.90
CA ILE A 314 -0.40 33.75 7.13
C ILE A 314 -1.76 34.46 7.06
N GLY A 315 -1.76 35.76 6.74
CA GLY A 315 -2.94 36.58 6.61
C GLY A 315 -3.47 37.11 7.93
N LYS A 316 -4.78 37.38 7.93
CA LYS A 316 -5.55 37.87 9.08
C LYS A 316 -6.55 36.81 9.55
N GLY A 317 -7.05 36.95 10.77
CA GLY A 317 -8.09 36.08 11.32
C GLY A 317 -9.25 35.90 10.35
N ILE A 318 -9.73 34.66 10.18
CA ILE A 318 -10.97 34.40 9.44
C ILE A 318 -12.16 35.08 10.14
N PRO A 319 -13.31 35.31 9.48
CA PRO A 319 -14.48 35.90 10.12
C PRO A 319 -14.83 35.19 11.44
N GLY A 320 -15.02 35.96 12.52
CA GLY A 320 -15.30 35.42 13.86
C GLY A 320 -14.08 34.91 14.64
N VAL A 321 -12.86 35.01 14.09
CA VAL A 321 -11.61 34.65 14.77
C VAL A 321 -10.72 35.87 14.92
N THR A 322 -10.31 36.14 16.16
CA THR A 322 -9.30 37.16 16.47
C THR A 322 -7.94 36.49 16.63
N LEU A 323 -6.96 36.96 15.86
CA LEU A 323 -5.56 36.59 16.00
C LEU A 323 -4.76 37.77 16.53
N ARG A 324 -3.87 37.49 17.49
CA ARG A 324 -2.95 38.47 18.07
C ARG A 324 -1.57 37.88 18.22
N VAL A 325 -0.56 38.74 18.29
CA VAL A 325 0.82 38.38 18.62
C VAL A 325 1.12 39.02 19.96
N VAL A 326 1.43 38.22 20.98
CA VAL A 326 1.55 38.69 22.37
C VAL A 326 2.91 38.41 22.97
N ASP A 327 3.33 39.27 23.90
CA ASP A 327 4.53 39.09 24.72
C ASP A 327 4.33 38.00 25.79
N LYS A 328 5.36 37.79 26.64
CA LYS A 328 5.31 36.81 27.74
C LYS A 328 4.30 37.14 28.84
N LEU A 329 3.84 38.40 28.91
CA LEU A 329 2.85 38.87 29.86
C LEU A 329 1.43 38.82 29.29
N GLY A 330 1.28 38.51 27.99
CA GLY A 330 0.00 38.43 27.28
C GLY A 330 -0.47 39.77 26.68
N ASN A 331 0.40 40.79 26.62
CA ASN A 331 0.11 42.06 25.98
C ASN A 331 0.43 41.97 24.48
N ASP A 332 -0.31 42.69 23.64
CA ASP A 332 -0.01 42.76 22.20
C ASP A 332 1.37 43.38 21.98
N VAL A 333 2.18 42.77 21.10
CA VAL A 333 3.52 43.26 20.76
C VAL A 333 3.43 44.46 19.80
N ALA A 334 4.46 45.31 19.78
CA ALA A 334 4.53 46.37 18.76
C ALA A 334 4.77 45.77 17.36
N THR A 335 4.44 46.55 16.32
CA THR A 335 4.71 46.16 14.93
C THR A 335 6.17 45.75 14.73
N GLY A 336 6.41 44.61 14.09
CA GLY A 336 7.76 44.08 13.84
C GLY A 336 8.40 43.34 15.02
N GLU A 337 7.85 43.44 16.24
CA GLU A 337 8.33 42.68 17.38
C GLU A 337 7.86 41.21 17.32
N VAL A 338 8.61 40.33 17.96
CA VAL A 338 8.34 38.89 17.99
C VAL A 338 7.60 38.52 19.25
N GLY A 339 6.48 37.83 19.10
CA GLY A 339 5.69 37.28 20.20
C GLY A 339 5.05 35.94 19.85
N GLU A 340 4.27 35.40 20.78
CA GLU A 340 3.47 34.19 20.57
C GLU A 340 2.17 34.53 19.85
N ILE A 341 1.82 33.76 18.81
CA ILE A 341 0.53 33.88 18.14
C ILE A 341 -0.54 33.24 19.03
N VAL A 342 -1.58 34.00 19.35
CA VAL A 342 -2.75 33.52 20.11
C VAL A 342 -4.04 33.72 19.31
N ALA A 343 -4.99 32.82 19.51
CA ALA A 343 -6.26 32.82 18.80
C ALA A 343 -7.45 32.77 19.75
N SER A 344 -8.53 33.48 19.42
CA SER A 344 -9.81 33.38 20.12
C SER A 344 -10.96 33.44 19.12
N GLY A 345 -12.01 32.66 19.38
CA GLY A 345 -13.18 32.54 18.52
C GLY A 345 -13.99 31.30 18.83
N ASP A 346 -15.22 31.24 18.30
CA ASP A 346 -16.13 30.12 18.53
C ASP A 346 -15.67 28.81 17.85
N ASN A 347 -14.64 28.85 17.00
CA ASN A 347 -14.04 27.67 16.36
C ASN A 347 -12.95 27.00 17.22
N ILE A 348 -12.54 27.59 18.34
CA ILE A 348 -11.50 27.05 19.22
C ILE A 348 -12.05 25.86 20.02
N MET A 349 -11.28 24.78 20.05
CA MET A 349 -11.63 23.51 20.69
C MET A 349 -12.10 23.67 22.15
N LYS A 350 -12.84 22.69 22.65
CA LYS A 350 -13.19 22.60 24.08
C LYS A 350 -11.97 22.24 24.95
N GLY A 351 -11.04 21.47 24.40
CA GLY A 351 -9.84 20.99 25.09
C GLY A 351 -9.39 19.62 24.59
N TYR A 352 -8.39 19.04 25.25
CA TYR A 352 -7.90 17.70 24.96
C TYR A 352 -8.66 16.63 25.78
N PHE A 353 -9.06 15.56 25.10
CA PHE A 353 -9.79 14.43 25.66
C PHE A 353 -8.96 13.71 26.73
N ASN A 354 -9.51 13.60 27.93
CA ASN A 354 -8.87 13.00 29.11
C ASN A 354 -7.48 13.58 29.43
N ASP A 355 -7.24 14.85 29.11
CA ASP A 355 -5.95 15.54 29.35
C ASP A 355 -6.16 17.01 29.77
N PRO A 356 -6.68 17.27 30.99
CA PRO A 356 -6.92 18.62 31.48
C PRO A 356 -5.62 19.42 31.67
N GLU A 357 -4.52 18.75 32.00
CA GLU A 357 -3.22 19.38 32.18
C GLU A 357 -2.69 19.95 30.86
N ALA A 358 -2.67 19.14 29.78
CA ALA A 358 -2.31 19.65 28.46
C ALA A 358 -3.28 20.72 27.97
N THR A 359 -4.57 20.62 28.32
CA THR A 359 -5.57 21.64 27.98
C THR A 359 -5.23 22.98 28.61
N SER A 360 -4.98 23.01 29.93
CA SER A 360 -4.65 24.25 30.66
C SER A 360 -3.37 24.95 30.18
N ARG A 361 -2.44 24.19 29.58
CA ARG A 361 -1.21 24.75 29.00
C ARG A 361 -1.44 25.52 27.70
N VAL A 362 -2.43 25.12 26.90
CA VAL A 362 -2.68 25.71 25.57
C VAL A 362 -3.94 26.55 25.51
N LEU A 363 -4.89 26.35 26.42
CA LEU A 363 -6.18 27.04 26.42
C LEU A 363 -6.38 27.76 27.75
N GLU A 364 -6.41 29.08 27.70
CA GLU A 364 -6.59 29.94 28.86
C GLU A 364 -7.72 30.94 28.60
N LYS A 365 -8.80 30.89 29.40
CA LYS A 365 -9.98 31.79 29.26
C LYS A 365 -10.56 31.84 27.83
N GLY A 366 -10.53 30.71 27.11
CA GLY A 366 -11.02 30.62 25.72
C GLY A 366 -10.03 31.12 24.65
N ILE A 367 -8.82 31.53 25.06
CA ILE A 367 -7.73 31.91 24.17
C ILE A 367 -6.80 30.70 23.98
N LEU A 368 -6.61 30.30 22.72
CA LEU A 368 -5.67 29.28 22.31
C LEU A 368 -4.27 29.88 22.11
N LYS A 369 -3.32 29.43 22.91
CA LYS A 369 -1.88 29.62 22.71
C LYS A 369 -1.41 28.65 21.64
N THR A 370 -1.02 29.16 20.48
CA THR A 370 -0.73 28.30 19.31
C THR A 370 0.63 27.61 19.41
N GLY A 371 1.55 28.12 20.24
CA GLY A 371 2.94 27.70 20.29
C GLY A 371 3.78 28.11 19.06
N ASP A 372 3.21 28.88 18.13
CA ASP A 372 3.91 29.47 16.99
C ASP A 372 4.34 30.90 17.34
N LEU A 373 5.61 31.25 17.07
CA LEU A 373 6.13 32.60 17.21
C LEU A 373 6.00 33.35 15.89
N GLY A 374 5.57 34.61 15.98
CA GLY A 374 5.40 35.44 14.81
C GLY A 374 5.58 36.92 15.11
N THR A 375 5.42 37.71 14.06
CA THR A 375 5.34 39.17 14.12
C THR A 375 4.11 39.64 13.34
N ILE A 376 3.74 40.90 13.54
CA ILE A 376 2.61 41.55 12.89
C ILE A 376 3.07 42.84 12.23
N ASP A 377 2.57 43.13 11.03
CA ASP A 377 2.85 44.40 10.33
C ASP A 377 1.84 45.50 10.70
N GLU A 378 2.07 46.73 10.21
CA GLU A 378 1.20 47.89 10.46
C GLU A 378 -0.24 47.70 9.98
N GLU A 379 -0.43 46.84 8.97
CA GLU A 379 -1.74 46.53 8.40
C GLU A 379 -2.43 45.36 9.14
N GLY A 380 -1.77 44.73 10.10
CA GLY A 380 -2.30 43.61 10.88
C GLY A 380 -2.10 42.22 10.26
N TYR A 381 -1.25 42.08 9.24
CA TYR A 381 -0.88 40.79 8.66
C TYR A 381 0.19 40.10 9.51
N ILE A 382 -0.03 38.81 9.79
CA ILE A 382 0.85 38.05 10.68
C ILE A 382 1.86 37.24 9.87
N TYR A 383 3.09 37.16 10.36
CA TYR A 383 4.19 36.43 9.75
C TYR A 383 4.74 35.43 10.78
N VAL A 384 4.69 34.13 10.44
CA VAL A 384 5.24 33.08 11.31
C VAL A 384 6.76 33.04 11.12
N ILE A 385 7.50 33.23 12.21
CA ILE A 385 8.97 33.23 12.22
C ILE A 385 9.49 31.83 12.49
N ALA A 386 8.98 31.19 13.54
CA ALA A 386 9.43 29.86 13.96
C ALA A 386 8.39 29.15 14.82
N ARG A 387 8.53 27.83 14.94
CA ARG A 387 8.06 27.08 16.10
C ARG A 387 9.19 27.04 17.11
N GLU A 388 8.97 27.52 18.32
CA GLU A 388 10.01 27.59 19.36
C GLU A 388 10.70 26.22 19.58
N LYS A 389 9.95 25.12 19.43
CA LYS A 389 10.44 23.74 19.60
C LYS A 389 11.21 23.16 18.41
N HIS A 390 11.25 23.81 17.24
CA HIS A 390 11.79 23.22 16.00
C HIS A 390 13.01 23.96 15.42
N LEU A 391 13.58 24.92 16.15
CA LEU A 391 14.83 25.58 15.76
C LEU A 391 16.01 24.63 16.01
N ILE A 392 16.87 24.47 15.01
CA ILE A 392 18.11 23.69 15.12
C ILE A 392 19.11 24.55 15.90
N LYS A 393 19.62 24.03 17.01
CA LYS A 393 20.62 24.67 17.87
C LYS A 393 22.01 24.21 17.43
N SER A 394 22.48 24.75 16.31
CA SER A 394 23.78 24.41 15.71
C SER A 394 24.82 25.49 16.01
N GLY A 395 25.94 25.10 16.65
CA GLY A 395 27.11 25.96 16.85
C GLY A 395 26.80 27.27 17.60
N GLY A 396 25.90 27.24 18.58
CA GLY A 396 25.46 28.42 19.34
C GLY A 396 24.42 29.29 18.65
N ASN A 397 24.02 28.97 17.41
CA ASN A 397 23.02 29.69 16.63
C ASN A 397 21.67 28.95 16.62
N ARG A 398 20.57 29.71 16.50
CA ARG A 398 19.24 29.16 16.26
C ARG A 398 18.94 29.22 14.78
N VAL A 399 19.02 28.08 14.10
CA VAL A 399 18.82 27.96 12.66
C VAL A 399 17.41 27.45 12.38
N SER A 400 16.70 28.13 11.48
CA SER A 400 15.39 27.68 11.01
C SER A 400 15.57 26.63 9.91
N PRO A 401 15.14 25.36 10.09
CA PRO A 401 15.21 24.38 9.02
C PRO A 401 14.47 24.83 7.76
N LYS A 402 13.39 25.61 7.95
CA LYS A 402 12.53 26.03 6.84
C LYS A 402 13.21 27.01 5.89
N GLU A 403 14.14 27.82 6.41
CA GLU A 403 14.94 28.74 5.62
C GLU A 403 15.80 27.97 4.60
N ILE A 404 16.47 26.91 5.07
CA ILE A 404 17.30 26.04 4.23
C ILE A 404 16.43 25.26 3.23
N GLU A 405 15.32 24.67 3.66
CA GLU A 405 14.38 23.98 2.76
C GLU A 405 13.92 24.88 1.61
N ASN A 406 13.63 26.16 1.89
CA ASN A 406 13.18 27.12 0.88
C ASN A 406 14.26 27.44 -0.17
N ILE A 407 15.54 27.47 0.22
CA ILE A 407 16.65 27.61 -0.74
C ILE A 407 16.78 26.33 -1.58
N LEU A 408 16.77 25.16 -0.94
CA LEU A 408 16.95 23.89 -1.66
C LEU A 408 15.88 23.65 -2.73
N VAL A 409 14.61 23.93 -2.43
CA VAL A 409 13.52 23.71 -3.40
C VAL A 409 13.47 24.72 -4.55
N GLN A 410 14.32 25.75 -4.55
CA GLN A 410 14.51 26.66 -5.70
C GLN A 410 15.25 25.98 -6.85
N SER A 411 16.08 24.98 -6.55
CA SER A 411 16.78 24.23 -7.59
C SER A 411 15.78 23.49 -8.50
N PRO A 412 15.92 23.58 -9.83
CA PRO A 412 15.05 22.85 -10.76
C PRO A 412 15.21 21.32 -10.65
N HIS A 413 16.31 20.87 -10.05
CA HIS A 413 16.67 19.46 -9.85
C HIS A 413 16.10 18.86 -8.56
N ILE A 414 15.65 19.68 -7.61
CA ILE A 414 15.15 19.23 -6.30
C ILE A 414 13.62 19.27 -6.33
N ILE A 415 12.92 18.15 -6.13
CA ILE A 415 11.46 18.09 -6.02
C ILE A 415 10.99 18.64 -4.67
N ALA A 416 11.53 18.12 -3.58
CA ALA A 416 11.18 18.46 -2.22
C ALA A 416 12.41 18.31 -1.31
N ALA A 417 12.45 19.07 -0.22
CA ALA A 417 13.49 18.96 0.79
C ALA A 417 12.89 19.03 2.20
N ALA A 418 13.52 18.36 3.16
CA ALA A 418 13.24 18.47 4.58
C ALA A 418 14.54 18.62 5.35
N VAL A 419 14.59 19.53 6.32
CA VAL A 419 15.81 19.79 7.10
C VAL A 419 15.55 19.54 8.59
N THR A 420 16.51 18.94 9.26
CA THR A 420 16.43 18.66 10.71
C THR A 420 17.77 18.84 11.40
N GLY A 421 17.71 19.05 12.71
CA GLY A 421 18.86 18.91 13.60
C GLY A 421 19.04 17.46 14.00
N LYS A 422 20.29 16.99 14.04
CA LYS A 422 20.69 15.73 14.68
C LYS A 422 21.76 16.02 15.70
N GLN A 423 21.68 15.38 16.87
CA GLN A 423 22.65 15.59 17.94
C GLN A 423 24.09 15.39 17.44
N ASP A 424 24.97 16.35 17.75
CA ASP A 424 26.36 16.41 17.33
C ASP A 424 27.21 16.94 18.50
N ASP A 425 28.30 16.25 18.82
CA ASP A 425 29.10 16.52 20.03
C ASP A 425 29.83 17.88 19.99
N ILE A 426 30.01 18.47 18.80
CA ILE A 426 30.72 19.73 18.60
C ILE A 426 29.74 20.88 18.41
N LEU A 427 28.70 20.67 17.60
CA LEU A 427 27.75 21.72 17.22
C LEU A 427 26.52 21.76 18.12
N GLY A 428 26.33 20.79 19.02
CA GLY A 428 25.07 20.55 19.73
C GLY A 428 24.08 19.82 18.83
N GLU A 429 23.68 20.46 17.72
CA GLU A 429 22.94 19.82 16.64
C GLU A 429 23.58 20.10 15.27
N ALA A 430 23.91 19.06 14.52
CA ALA A 430 24.28 19.15 13.12
C ALA A 430 23.04 19.27 12.23
N ILE A 431 23.11 20.17 11.24
CA ILE A 431 22.06 20.35 10.23
C ILE A 431 22.15 19.22 9.20
N ILE A 432 21.07 18.47 9.02
CA ILE A 432 20.95 17.43 7.99
C ILE A 432 19.82 17.81 7.02
N ALA A 433 20.11 17.78 5.73
CA ALA A 433 19.14 18.02 4.67
C ALA A 433 18.79 16.71 3.95
N TYR A 434 17.51 16.36 3.93
CA TYR A 434 16.96 15.26 3.14
C TYR A 434 16.37 15.81 1.84
N VAL A 435 16.85 15.32 0.70
CA VAL A 435 16.56 15.91 -0.61
C VAL A 435 15.95 14.86 -1.54
N VAL A 436 14.81 15.17 -2.13
CA VAL A 436 14.19 14.38 -3.20
C VAL A 436 14.54 15.01 -4.53
N LEU A 437 15.28 14.31 -5.39
CA LEU A 437 15.65 14.81 -6.71
C LEU A 437 14.59 14.54 -7.78
N LYS A 438 14.63 15.32 -8.86
CA LYS A 438 13.81 15.12 -10.06
C LYS A 438 14.26 13.90 -10.85
N LYS A 439 15.58 13.66 -10.94
CA LYS A 439 16.21 12.42 -11.40
C LYS A 439 17.38 12.05 -10.49
N ARG A 440 17.65 10.74 -10.34
CA ARG A 440 18.53 10.15 -9.30
C ARG A 440 20.00 10.62 -9.35
N ASP A 441 20.46 11.22 -10.45
CA ASP A 441 21.86 11.61 -10.68
C ASP A 441 22.06 13.10 -11.03
N GLU A 442 21.07 13.96 -10.78
CA GLU A 442 21.13 15.38 -11.19
C GLU A 442 21.97 16.27 -10.29
N LEU A 443 22.16 15.92 -9.02
CA LEU A 443 22.95 16.70 -8.05
C LEU A 443 23.72 15.77 -7.11
N MET A 444 24.93 16.17 -6.77
CA MET A 444 25.74 15.60 -5.69
C MET A 444 25.55 16.39 -4.39
N GLU A 445 25.99 15.82 -3.27
CA GLU A 445 25.92 16.48 -1.95
C GLU A 445 26.59 17.87 -1.97
N GLU A 446 27.72 18.00 -2.66
CA GLU A 446 28.47 19.26 -2.72
C GLU A 446 27.73 20.33 -3.55
N ASP A 447 26.95 19.95 -4.56
CA ASP A 447 26.12 20.89 -5.34
C ASP A 447 25.01 21.49 -4.45
N VAL A 448 24.41 20.64 -3.61
CA VAL A 448 23.39 21.07 -2.64
C VAL A 448 24.01 21.99 -1.57
N LYS A 449 25.19 21.65 -1.07
CA LYS A 449 25.93 22.52 -0.14
C LYS A 449 26.37 23.83 -0.80
N SER A 450 26.73 23.81 -2.09
CA SER A 450 27.10 25.00 -2.83
C SER A 450 25.93 25.95 -3.02
N LEU A 451 24.77 25.42 -3.38
CA LEU A 451 23.54 26.19 -3.45
C LEU A 451 23.21 26.88 -2.12
N CYS A 452 23.43 26.20 -1.00
CA CYS A 452 23.27 26.78 0.33
C CYS A 452 24.31 27.87 0.62
N ARG A 453 25.59 27.64 0.27
CA ARG A 453 26.70 28.61 0.45
C ARG A 453 26.48 29.92 -0.30
N GLU A 454 25.84 29.86 -1.45
CA GLU A 454 25.55 31.04 -2.27
C GLU A 454 24.47 31.95 -1.66
N HIS A 455 23.56 31.39 -0.86
CA HIS A 455 22.33 32.09 -0.42
C HIS A 455 22.17 32.18 1.10
N LEU A 456 23.00 31.51 1.90
CA LEU A 456 22.89 31.42 3.36
C LEU A 456 24.24 31.66 4.04
N GLU A 457 24.21 32.15 5.29
CA GLU A 457 25.41 32.27 6.10
C GLU A 457 26.04 30.90 6.39
N CYS A 458 27.36 30.88 6.62
CA CYS A 458 28.15 29.65 6.71
C CYS A 458 27.66 28.65 7.78
N TYR A 459 27.07 29.14 8.88
CA TYR A 459 26.57 28.30 9.97
C TYR A 459 25.21 27.64 9.67
N LYS A 460 24.55 28.00 8.56
CA LYS A 460 23.27 27.42 8.11
C LYS A 460 23.45 26.32 7.05
N ILE A 461 24.68 26.08 6.59
CA ILE A 461 24.95 25.07 5.54
C ILE A 461 24.74 23.66 6.13
N PRO A 462 23.98 22.77 5.46
CA PRO A 462 23.84 21.39 5.90
C PRO A 462 25.19 20.70 6.04
N ARG A 463 25.44 20.06 7.18
CA ARG A 463 26.64 19.25 7.41
C ARG A 463 26.59 17.96 6.60
N GLN A 464 25.40 17.40 6.44
CA GLN A 464 25.13 16.22 5.63
C GLN A 464 23.91 16.45 4.72
N VAL A 465 24.01 15.99 3.47
CA VAL A 465 22.88 15.90 2.53
C VAL A 465 22.58 14.44 2.27
N ILE A 466 21.31 14.05 2.41
CA ILE A 466 20.84 12.69 2.22
C ILE A 466 19.80 12.69 1.10
N PHE A 467 20.10 12.04 -0.01
CA PHE A 467 19.14 11.87 -1.09
C PHE A 467 18.15 10.76 -0.75
N VAL A 468 16.85 11.05 -0.87
CA VAL A 468 15.76 10.12 -0.59
C VAL A 468 14.77 10.09 -1.75
N GLU A 469 14.18 8.94 -2.04
CA GLU A 469 13.21 8.81 -3.13
C GLU A 469 11.89 9.56 -2.87
N LYS A 470 11.50 9.61 -1.60
CA LYS A 470 10.34 10.36 -1.11
C LYS A 470 10.59 10.75 0.35
N LEU A 471 10.00 11.87 0.77
CA LEU A 471 9.93 12.21 2.18
C LEU A 471 8.80 11.38 2.83
N PRO A 472 9.02 10.75 3.99
CA PRO A 472 7.96 10.06 4.73
C PRO A 472 6.93 11.11 5.14
N MET A 473 5.66 10.82 4.85
CA MET A 473 4.56 11.72 5.16
C MET A 473 3.54 11.00 6.03
N ASN A 474 2.95 11.73 6.97
CA ASN A 474 1.73 11.26 7.61
C ASN A 474 0.58 11.25 6.58
N SER A 475 -0.56 10.74 7.01
CA SER A 475 -1.79 10.60 6.22
C SER A 475 -2.34 11.95 5.79
N TYR A 476 -1.90 13.01 6.47
CA TYR A 476 -2.27 14.40 6.21
C TYR A 476 -1.34 15.06 5.19
N GLY A 477 -0.36 14.33 4.64
CA GLY A 477 0.61 14.84 3.67
C GLY A 477 1.73 15.69 4.26
N LYS A 478 1.86 15.75 5.59
CA LYS A 478 2.94 16.46 6.28
C LYS A 478 4.14 15.55 6.46
N VAL A 479 5.34 16.09 6.18
CA VAL A 479 6.61 15.36 6.34
C VAL A 479 6.84 14.97 7.81
N MET A 480 7.12 13.69 8.05
CA MET A 480 7.42 13.14 9.37
C MET A 480 8.93 13.07 9.57
N VAL A 481 9.51 14.19 9.99
CA VAL A 481 10.96 14.35 10.12
C VAL A 481 11.59 13.37 11.11
N HIS A 482 10.88 12.91 12.13
CA HIS A 482 11.38 11.89 13.07
C HIS A 482 11.41 10.47 12.48
N GLU A 483 10.67 10.20 11.41
CA GLU A 483 10.74 8.93 10.68
C GLU A 483 11.94 8.92 9.71
N LEU A 484 12.52 10.10 9.40
CA LEU A 484 13.77 10.25 8.67
C LEU A 484 14.94 9.79 9.57
N GLY A 485 15.16 8.48 9.63
CA GLY A 485 16.24 7.85 10.41
C GLY A 485 15.85 6.56 11.15
N LEU A 486 14.56 6.24 11.25
CA LEU A 486 14.06 5.01 11.92
C LEU A 486 13.74 3.88 10.94
N GLU A 487 13.46 4.19 9.68
CA GLU A 487 13.47 3.24 8.58
C GLU A 487 14.87 3.24 7.96
N LYS A 488 15.43 2.08 7.62
CA LYS A 488 16.57 1.97 6.69
C LYS A 488 16.08 2.39 5.29
N ASN A 489 15.69 3.66 5.15
CA ASN A 489 15.48 4.30 3.85
C ASN A 489 16.79 4.17 3.09
N HIS A 490 16.74 3.76 1.82
CA HIS A 490 17.92 3.59 0.97
C HIS A 490 18.76 4.87 0.95
N PHE A 491 19.80 4.89 1.77
CA PHE A 491 20.78 5.97 1.86
C PHE A 491 21.77 5.79 0.71
N PHE A 492 21.87 6.79 -0.18
CA PHE A 492 22.92 6.83 -1.20
C PHE A 492 24.15 7.51 -0.59
N ASN A 493 25.15 6.73 -0.18
CA ASN A 493 26.46 7.28 0.11
C ASN A 493 27.23 7.41 -1.20
N SER A 494 27.47 8.65 -1.63
CA SER A 494 28.41 8.96 -2.72
C SER A 494 29.82 9.03 -2.16
N GLN A 495 30.59 7.95 -2.28
CA GLN A 495 32.03 8.06 -2.44
C GLN A 495 32.42 7.34 -3.73
N LEU A 496 32.97 8.13 -4.65
CA LEU A 496 33.58 7.69 -5.90
C LEU A 496 34.84 6.89 -5.56
N ASP A 497 34.85 5.63 -5.99
CA ASP A 497 36.08 4.94 -6.32
C ASP A 497 35.82 4.13 -7.60
N THR A 498 36.68 4.29 -8.59
CA THR A 498 36.54 3.80 -9.96
C THR A 498 36.66 2.27 -10.03
N LYS A 499 35.60 1.55 -9.67
CA LYS A 499 35.42 0.12 -9.96
C LYS A 499 34.08 -0.09 -10.66
N SER A 500 34.12 -0.91 -11.72
CA SER A 500 32.99 -1.46 -12.47
C SER A 500 31.67 -1.39 -11.69
N ARG A 501 30.68 -0.65 -12.24
CA ARG A 501 29.30 -0.65 -11.71
C ARG A 501 28.88 -2.11 -11.53
N THR A 502 28.56 -2.49 -10.30
CA THR A 502 28.04 -3.81 -9.99
C THR A 502 26.75 -4.03 -10.80
N PRO A 503 26.66 -5.08 -11.63
CA PRO A 503 25.46 -5.40 -12.40
C PRO A 503 24.22 -5.42 -11.52
N LYS A 504 23.07 -5.02 -12.05
CA LYS A 504 21.79 -5.09 -11.36
C LYS A 504 20.89 -6.10 -12.05
N VAL A 505 20.44 -7.11 -11.31
CA VAL A 505 19.56 -8.16 -11.83
C VAL A 505 18.21 -8.08 -11.13
N MET A 506 17.14 -7.95 -11.90
CA MET A 506 15.79 -7.98 -11.35
C MET A 506 15.19 -9.38 -11.53
N VAL A 507 14.81 -10.00 -10.41
CA VAL A 507 14.19 -11.33 -10.41
C VAL A 507 12.70 -11.17 -10.16
N ILE A 508 11.88 -11.57 -11.14
CA ILE A 508 10.44 -11.52 -11.04
C ILE A 508 9.92 -12.88 -10.63
N LEU A 509 9.16 -12.93 -9.53
CA LEU A 509 8.59 -14.17 -9.01
C LEU A 509 7.15 -13.99 -8.51
N GLY A 510 6.30 -14.96 -8.77
CA GLY A 510 4.99 -15.09 -8.13
C GLY A 510 5.12 -15.95 -6.89
N THR A 511 4.03 -16.62 -6.50
CA THR A 511 4.00 -17.46 -5.29
C THR A 511 4.61 -18.83 -5.53
N ARG A 512 4.32 -19.83 -4.69
CA ARG A 512 4.68 -21.23 -4.97
C ARG A 512 4.15 -21.65 -6.36
N PRO A 513 4.98 -22.28 -7.23
CA PRO A 513 6.32 -22.83 -6.96
C PRO A 513 7.52 -21.88 -7.19
N GLU A 514 7.33 -20.69 -7.75
CA GLU A 514 8.44 -19.81 -8.20
C GLU A 514 9.35 -19.37 -7.06
N ILE A 515 8.80 -19.02 -5.87
CA ILE A 515 9.60 -18.68 -4.68
C ILE A 515 10.65 -19.76 -4.37
N ILE A 516 10.25 -21.02 -4.46
CA ILE A 516 11.08 -22.17 -4.07
C ILE A 516 12.07 -22.51 -5.17
N LYS A 517 11.64 -22.42 -6.43
CA LYS A 517 12.52 -22.74 -7.56
C LYS A 517 13.62 -21.68 -7.77
N LEU A 518 13.37 -20.42 -7.40
CA LEU A 518 14.36 -19.34 -7.49
C LEU A 518 15.25 -19.23 -6.25
N SER A 519 14.84 -19.77 -5.11
CA SER A 519 15.59 -19.62 -3.86
C SER A 519 17.05 -20.13 -3.92
N PRO A 520 17.41 -21.18 -4.67
CA PRO A 520 18.80 -21.59 -4.79
C PRO A 520 19.64 -20.62 -5.62
N LEU A 521 19.02 -19.89 -6.55
CA LEU A 521 19.72 -19.00 -7.49
C LEU A 521 20.05 -17.65 -6.86
N VAL A 522 19.14 -17.08 -6.08
CA VAL A 522 19.28 -15.73 -5.53
C VAL A 522 20.59 -15.51 -4.76
N PRO A 523 21.05 -16.42 -3.87
CA PRO A 523 22.33 -16.27 -3.19
C PRO A 523 23.56 -16.29 -4.10
N TYR A 524 23.48 -16.88 -5.30
CA TYR A 524 24.58 -16.80 -6.28
C TYR A 524 24.56 -15.46 -7.01
N LEU A 525 23.37 -14.99 -7.40
CA LEU A 525 23.23 -13.68 -8.04
C LEU A 525 23.69 -12.53 -7.11
N GLU A 526 23.36 -12.60 -5.82
CA GLU A 526 23.76 -11.60 -4.81
C GLU A 526 25.28 -11.47 -4.62
N LYS A 527 26.04 -12.53 -4.93
CA LYS A 527 27.51 -12.48 -4.84
C LYS A 527 28.14 -11.64 -5.95
N GLU A 528 27.46 -11.51 -7.09
CA GLU A 528 28.01 -10.92 -8.31
C GLU A 528 27.21 -9.72 -8.83
N SER A 529 26.02 -9.46 -8.26
CA SER A 529 25.10 -8.42 -8.71
C SER A 529 24.25 -7.85 -7.58
N ASN A 530 23.74 -6.63 -7.79
CA ASN A 530 22.68 -6.04 -7.01
C ASN A 530 21.35 -6.68 -7.41
N VAL A 531 20.81 -7.57 -6.59
CA VAL A 531 19.57 -8.29 -6.90
C VAL A 531 18.35 -7.51 -6.42
N VAL A 532 17.42 -7.22 -7.34
CA VAL A 532 16.11 -6.66 -7.04
C VAL A 532 15.06 -7.75 -7.14
N LEU A 533 14.50 -8.15 -6.00
CA LEU A 533 13.41 -9.14 -5.96
C LEU A 533 12.04 -8.47 -6.07
N VAL A 534 11.26 -8.84 -7.08
CA VAL A 534 9.89 -8.36 -7.29
C VAL A 534 8.92 -9.51 -7.16
N HIS A 535 8.04 -9.42 -6.16
CA HIS A 535 6.98 -10.40 -5.93
C HIS A 535 5.64 -9.92 -6.46
N THR A 536 4.97 -10.70 -7.32
CA THR A 536 3.71 -10.25 -7.95
C THR A 536 2.49 -10.35 -7.03
N GLY A 537 2.55 -11.15 -5.95
CA GLY A 537 1.52 -11.16 -4.89
C GLY A 537 0.18 -11.74 -5.31
N GLN A 538 0.17 -12.95 -5.87
CA GLN A 538 -1.03 -13.65 -6.33
C GLN A 538 -1.46 -14.78 -5.38
N HIS A 539 -2.72 -15.23 -5.43
CA HIS A 539 -3.21 -16.52 -4.92
C HIS A 539 -3.20 -16.81 -3.40
N TYR A 540 -2.20 -16.39 -2.62
CA TYR A 540 -2.11 -16.70 -1.19
C TYR A 540 -2.21 -15.46 -0.31
N SER A 541 -2.59 -15.67 0.95
CA SER A 541 -2.45 -14.61 1.95
C SER A 541 -0.97 -14.24 2.07
N TYR A 542 -0.68 -12.94 2.17
CA TYR A 542 0.68 -12.40 2.39
C TYR A 542 1.44 -13.07 3.55
N ASN A 543 0.74 -13.71 4.49
CA ASN A 543 1.32 -14.46 5.60
C ASN A 543 1.95 -15.80 5.15
N MET A 544 1.39 -16.49 4.16
CA MET A 544 1.95 -17.75 3.64
C MET A 544 3.21 -17.51 2.81
N ASP A 545 3.25 -16.46 1.98
CA ASP A 545 4.44 -16.12 1.21
C ASP A 545 5.60 -15.73 2.13
N LYS A 546 5.32 -14.97 3.20
CA LYS A 546 6.30 -14.69 4.26
C LYS A 546 6.81 -15.94 4.95
N LEU A 547 5.94 -16.93 5.18
CA LEU A 547 6.35 -18.20 5.74
C LEU A 547 7.30 -18.93 4.79
N PHE A 548 7.01 -18.96 3.49
CA PHE A 548 7.90 -19.56 2.49
C PHE A 548 9.27 -18.88 2.44
N PHE A 549 9.33 -17.54 2.33
CA PHE A 549 10.60 -16.79 2.34
C PHE A 549 11.42 -17.08 3.61
N LYS A 550 10.77 -17.09 4.78
CA LYS A 550 11.39 -17.40 6.06
C LYS A 550 11.91 -18.85 6.11
N GLU A 551 11.11 -19.81 5.68
CA GLU A 551 11.46 -21.22 5.74
C GLU A 551 12.64 -21.55 4.82
N ILE A 552 12.70 -21.01 3.61
CA ILE A 552 13.80 -21.31 2.66
C ILE A 552 15.01 -20.38 2.80
N ASN A 553 15.00 -19.51 3.83
CA ASN A 553 16.06 -18.53 4.10
C ASN A 553 16.35 -17.62 2.90
N MET A 554 15.31 -17.20 2.19
CA MET A 554 15.38 -16.25 1.09
C MET A 554 14.98 -14.87 1.60
N GLN A 555 15.71 -13.83 1.19
CA GLN A 555 15.38 -12.45 1.56
C GLN A 555 13.96 -12.08 1.10
N LEU A 556 13.31 -11.18 1.86
CA LEU A 556 12.00 -10.66 1.49
C LEU A 556 12.09 -9.85 0.19
N PRO A 557 11.05 -9.85 -0.64
CA PRO A 557 11.06 -9.11 -1.89
C PRO A 557 11.18 -7.60 -1.64
N HIS A 558 11.97 -6.92 -2.48
CA HIS A 558 12.15 -5.47 -2.47
C HIS A 558 10.85 -4.76 -2.84
N TYR A 559 10.10 -5.36 -3.77
CA TYR A 559 8.81 -4.86 -4.22
C TYR A 559 7.76 -5.96 -4.16
N THR A 560 6.55 -5.63 -3.72
CA THR A 560 5.39 -6.53 -3.79
C THR A 560 4.22 -5.83 -4.47
N LEU A 561 3.78 -6.35 -5.62
CA LEU A 561 2.76 -5.71 -6.45
C LEU A 561 1.32 -5.92 -5.94
N ASN A 562 1.09 -6.95 -5.12
CA ASN A 562 -0.23 -7.27 -4.56
C ASN A 562 -1.34 -7.38 -5.61
N VAL A 563 -1.05 -7.99 -6.76
CA VAL A 563 -1.99 -8.04 -7.90
C VAL A 563 -3.27 -8.83 -7.56
N GLY A 564 -3.17 -9.82 -6.66
CA GLY A 564 -4.30 -10.64 -6.24
C GLY A 564 -4.77 -11.62 -7.32
N SER A 565 -5.98 -12.16 -7.15
CA SER A 565 -6.61 -13.07 -8.11
C SER A 565 -7.47 -12.31 -9.13
N ALA A 566 -7.34 -12.65 -10.41
CA ALA A 566 -8.17 -12.14 -11.51
C ALA A 566 -8.16 -13.14 -12.68
N SER A 567 -8.87 -12.83 -13.77
CA SER A 567 -8.73 -13.58 -15.03
C SER A 567 -7.30 -13.46 -15.58
N HIS A 568 -6.84 -14.45 -16.35
CA HIS A 568 -5.46 -14.50 -16.86
C HIS A 568 -5.01 -13.18 -17.50
N GLY A 569 -5.79 -12.62 -18.43
CA GLY A 569 -5.43 -11.36 -19.10
C GLY A 569 -5.37 -10.15 -18.16
N ALA A 570 -6.35 -10.00 -17.26
CA ALA A 570 -6.38 -8.89 -16.30
C ALA A 570 -5.24 -9.00 -15.29
N GLN A 571 -4.92 -10.22 -14.87
CA GLN A 571 -3.85 -10.51 -13.93
C GLN A 571 -2.47 -10.22 -14.56
N THR A 572 -2.22 -10.69 -15.79
CA THR A 572 -0.98 -10.39 -16.54
C THR A 572 -0.84 -8.89 -16.79
N GLY A 573 -1.89 -8.18 -17.21
CA GLY A 573 -1.84 -6.74 -17.47
C GLY A 573 -1.46 -5.92 -16.24
N LYS A 574 -2.05 -6.21 -15.08
CA LYS A 574 -1.69 -5.55 -13.80
C LYS A 574 -0.25 -5.83 -13.37
N MET A 575 0.26 -7.03 -13.64
CA MET A 575 1.67 -7.34 -13.37
C MET A 575 2.59 -6.56 -14.29
N MET A 576 2.27 -6.48 -15.58
CA MET A 576 3.09 -5.72 -16.53
C MET A 576 3.22 -4.26 -16.09
N GLU A 577 2.11 -3.61 -15.74
CA GLU A 577 2.12 -2.23 -15.23
C GLU A 577 3.04 -2.09 -14.00
N GLY A 578 2.92 -2.99 -13.02
CA GLY A 578 3.75 -2.94 -11.81
C GLY A 578 5.23 -3.23 -12.07
N ILE A 579 5.53 -4.25 -12.88
CA ILE A 579 6.90 -4.66 -13.22
C ILE A 579 7.58 -3.57 -14.06
N GLU A 580 6.88 -2.98 -15.03
CA GLU A 580 7.40 -1.90 -15.88
C GLU A 580 7.79 -0.68 -15.06
N ASN A 581 6.92 -0.24 -14.13
CA ASN A 581 7.23 0.88 -13.25
C ASN A 581 8.50 0.63 -12.40
N ILE A 582 8.68 -0.59 -11.91
CA ILE A 582 9.87 -0.97 -11.15
C ILE A 582 11.09 -1.04 -12.07
N ALA A 583 10.98 -1.66 -13.24
CA ALA A 583 12.07 -1.78 -14.21
C ALA A 583 12.58 -0.39 -14.68
N LEU A 584 11.66 0.55 -14.92
CA LEU A 584 12.00 1.93 -15.29
C LEU A 584 12.71 2.69 -14.15
N SER A 585 12.34 2.40 -12.90
CA SER A 585 12.99 2.98 -11.70
C SER A 585 14.36 2.36 -11.43
N GLU A 586 14.42 1.03 -11.44
CA GLU A 586 15.59 0.27 -11.03
C GLU A 586 16.64 0.15 -12.13
N LYS A 587 16.23 0.23 -13.40
CA LYS A 587 17.07 0.08 -14.59
C LYS A 587 17.97 -1.17 -14.49
N PRO A 588 17.38 -2.37 -14.34
CA PRO A 588 18.17 -3.58 -14.25
C PRO A 588 18.87 -3.86 -15.58
N ASP A 589 20.06 -4.45 -15.48
CA ASP A 589 20.85 -4.89 -16.63
C ASP A 589 20.31 -6.22 -17.19
N ALA A 590 19.62 -7.01 -16.35
CA ALA A 590 18.86 -8.18 -16.80
C ALA A 590 17.62 -8.45 -15.94
N ILE A 591 16.62 -9.07 -16.55
CA ILE A 591 15.42 -9.59 -15.89
C ILE A 591 15.44 -11.12 -15.93
N VAL A 592 15.24 -11.75 -14.78
CA VAL A 592 15.14 -13.20 -14.64
C VAL A 592 13.70 -13.58 -14.34
N VAL A 593 13.16 -14.47 -15.16
CA VAL A 593 11.84 -15.09 -14.97
C VAL A 593 11.99 -16.62 -14.94
N GLN A 594 11.07 -17.30 -14.26
CA GLN A 594 11.10 -18.76 -14.16
C GLN A 594 9.72 -19.37 -14.43
N GLY A 595 9.71 -20.50 -15.16
CA GLY A 595 8.54 -21.35 -15.29
C GLY A 595 7.56 -20.87 -16.36
N ASP A 596 6.27 -20.86 -16.02
CA ASP A 596 5.17 -20.82 -16.98
C ASP A 596 3.94 -20.03 -16.51
N THR A 597 4.10 -19.23 -15.45
CA THR A 597 2.99 -18.53 -14.83
C THR A 597 2.66 -17.23 -15.59
N ASN A 598 1.54 -16.60 -15.25
CA ASN A 598 1.23 -15.25 -15.70
C ASN A 598 2.30 -14.24 -15.24
N THR A 599 3.00 -14.51 -14.13
CA THR A 599 4.15 -13.71 -13.69
C THR A 599 5.32 -13.83 -14.65
N THR A 600 5.65 -15.06 -15.06
CA THR A 600 6.72 -15.31 -16.03
C THR A 600 6.47 -14.52 -17.31
N LEU A 601 5.26 -14.62 -17.87
CA LEU A 601 4.91 -13.93 -19.10
C LEU A 601 4.92 -12.40 -18.92
N ALA A 602 4.38 -11.88 -17.82
CA ALA A 602 4.36 -10.44 -17.57
C ALA A 602 5.78 -9.86 -17.47
N GLY A 603 6.68 -10.52 -16.72
CA GLY A 603 8.08 -10.10 -16.61
C GLY A 603 8.80 -10.14 -17.95
N ALA A 604 8.53 -11.19 -18.76
CA ALA A 604 9.12 -11.36 -20.08
C ALA A 604 8.69 -10.28 -21.06
N LEU A 605 7.40 -9.97 -21.12
CA LEU A 605 6.87 -8.93 -21.99
C LEU A 605 7.42 -7.54 -21.61
N VAL A 606 7.52 -7.23 -20.31
CA VAL A 606 8.13 -5.97 -19.85
C VAL A 606 9.60 -5.89 -20.25
N ALA A 607 10.38 -6.95 -19.99
CA ALA A 607 11.79 -6.98 -20.37
C ALA A 607 11.98 -6.75 -21.86
N SER A 608 11.22 -7.48 -22.69
CA SER A 608 11.25 -7.36 -24.15
C SER A 608 10.87 -5.96 -24.63
N LYS A 609 9.81 -5.35 -24.06
CA LYS A 609 9.34 -4.01 -24.42
C LYS A 609 10.28 -2.89 -24.00
N LEU A 610 10.98 -3.07 -22.89
CA LEU A 610 11.97 -2.12 -22.39
C LEU A 610 13.39 -2.38 -22.93
N HIS A 611 13.56 -3.39 -23.79
CA HIS A 611 14.85 -3.80 -24.32
C HIS A 611 15.88 -4.14 -23.22
N ILE A 612 15.43 -4.85 -22.18
CA ILE A 612 16.26 -5.35 -21.08
C ILE A 612 16.53 -6.83 -21.30
N THR A 613 17.78 -7.26 -21.13
CA THR A 613 18.20 -8.66 -21.31
C THR A 613 17.35 -9.61 -20.47
N LEU A 614 16.67 -10.53 -21.14
CA LEU A 614 15.71 -11.46 -20.53
C LEU A 614 16.29 -12.88 -20.43
N ALA A 615 16.33 -13.40 -19.21
CA ALA A 615 16.70 -14.78 -18.91
C ALA A 615 15.50 -15.59 -18.44
N HIS A 616 15.19 -16.68 -19.13
CA HIS A 616 14.09 -17.58 -18.79
C HIS A 616 14.58 -18.95 -18.33
N ILE A 617 14.22 -19.29 -17.08
CA ILE A 617 14.55 -20.57 -16.44
C ILE A 617 13.43 -21.58 -16.63
N GLU A 618 13.80 -22.84 -16.89
CA GLU A 618 12.92 -23.94 -17.30
C GLU A 618 12.37 -23.80 -18.74
N SER A 619 13.14 -23.13 -19.61
CA SER A 619 12.79 -22.93 -21.02
C SER A 619 12.67 -24.24 -21.78
N GLY A 620 11.83 -24.28 -22.81
CA GLY A 620 11.71 -25.45 -23.72
C GLY A 620 10.87 -26.61 -23.20
N SER A 621 10.36 -26.55 -21.97
CA SER A 621 9.42 -27.54 -21.45
C SER A 621 8.08 -27.43 -22.19
N ARG A 622 7.54 -28.54 -22.71
CA ARG A 622 6.29 -28.54 -23.51
C ARG A 622 5.29 -29.57 -23.03
N SER A 623 4.03 -29.16 -22.94
CA SER A 623 2.89 -30.08 -22.83
C SER A 623 2.23 -30.32 -24.19
N PHE A 624 2.51 -29.47 -25.17
CA PHE A 624 1.89 -29.40 -26.49
C PHE A 624 0.37 -29.17 -26.44
N ASN A 625 -0.18 -28.73 -25.30
CA ASN A 625 -1.59 -28.43 -25.16
C ASN A 625 -1.85 -26.92 -25.18
N ARG A 626 -2.14 -26.38 -26.38
CA ARG A 626 -2.38 -24.95 -26.59
C ARG A 626 -3.66 -24.39 -25.93
N THR A 627 -4.52 -25.25 -25.37
CA THR A 627 -5.66 -24.79 -24.57
C THR A 627 -5.25 -24.39 -23.15
N MET A 628 -4.05 -24.74 -22.71
CA MET A 628 -3.53 -24.39 -21.38
C MET A 628 -2.88 -23.00 -21.42
N PRO A 629 -3.31 -22.07 -20.55
CA PRO A 629 -2.64 -20.77 -20.40
C PRO A 629 -1.15 -20.90 -20.10
N GLU A 630 -0.76 -21.89 -19.29
CA GLU A 630 0.63 -22.14 -18.94
C GLU A 630 1.47 -22.53 -20.17
N GLU A 631 0.93 -23.30 -21.11
CA GLU A 631 1.63 -23.64 -22.36
C GLU A 631 1.83 -22.41 -23.25
N ILE A 632 0.82 -21.53 -23.31
CA ILE A 632 0.90 -20.26 -24.05
C ILE A 632 1.99 -19.39 -23.44
N ASN A 633 2.00 -19.25 -22.11
CA ASN A 633 2.99 -18.46 -21.38
C ASN A 633 4.42 -18.95 -21.65
N ARG A 634 4.67 -20.27 -21.64
CA ARG A 634 6.00 -20.85 -21.93
C ARG A 634 6.48 -20.47 -23.32
N VAL A 635 5.65 -20.73 -24.34
CA VAL A 635 6.06 -20.52 -25.72
C VAL A 635 6.30 -19.05 -26.00
N LEU A 636 5.43 -18.16 -25.50
CA LEU A 636 5.64 -16.72 -25.69
C LEU A 636 6.88 -16.21 -24.95
N THR A 637 7.10 -16.67 -23.71
CA THR A 637 8.29 -16.31 -22.93
C THR A 637 9.57 -16.77 -23.62
N ASP A 638 9.61 -18.03 -24.07
CA ASP A 638 10.78 -18.60 -24.74
C ASP A 638 11.14 -17.81 -26.01
N GLN A 639 10.15 -17.40 -26.79
CA GLN A 639 10.34 -16.66 -28.04
C GLN A 639 10.89 -15.25 -27.85
N VAL A 640 10.55 -14.58 -26.74
CA VAL A 640 11.01 -13.21 -26.46
C VAL A 640 12.25 -13.13 -25.58
N SER A 641 12.80 -14.27 -25.15
CA SER A 641 13.98 -14.30 -24.26
C SER A 641 15.31 -14.24 -25.01
N ASP A 642 16.31 -13.68 -24.34
CA ASP A 642 17.68 -13.56 -24.83
C ASP A 642 18.54 -14.74 -24.38
N ILE A 643 18.25 -15.30 -23.21
CA ILE A 643 18.92 -16.46 -22.62
C ILE A 643 17.87 -17.48 -22.17
N LEU A 644 18.03 -18.73 -22.61
CA LEU A 644 17.12 -19.83 -22.36
C LEU A 644 17.83 -20.94 -21.62
N PHE A 645 17.45 -21.17 -20.36
CA PHE A 645 18.01 -22.21 -19.51
C PHE A 645 17.17 -23.48 -19.57
N ALA A 646 17.54 -24.39 -20.48
CA ALA A 646 16.89 -25.66 -20.70
C ALA A 646 17.27 -26.68 -19.62
N ASN A 647 16.26 -27.44 -19.14
CA ASN A 647 16.44 -28.43 -18.08
C ASN A 647 17.18 -29.68 -18.59
N ASP A 648 16.85 -30.13 -19.79
CA ASP A 648 17.25 -31.40 -20.37
C ASP A 648 17.30 -31.31 -21.91
N GLU A 649 17.81 -32.36 -22.56
CA GLU A 649 17.96 -32.43 -24.02
C GLU A 649 16.61 -32.37 -24.75
N ILE A 650 15.52 -32.86 -24.13
CA ILE A 650 14.17 -32.79 -24.70
C ILE A 650 13.72 -31.32 -24.78
N CYS A 651 13.96 -30.54 -23.73
CA CYS A 651 13.68 -29.12 -23.71
C CYS A 651 14.48 -28.37 -24.80
N GLN A 652 15.75 -28.71 -24.96
CA GLN A 652 16.60 -28.15 -26.03
C GLN A 652 16.05 -28.51 -27.42
N GLU A 653 15.71 -29.78 -27.67
CA GLU A 653 15.10 -30.20 -28.95
C GLU A 653 13.81 -29.45 -29.26
N ASN A 654 12.96 -29.22 -28.26
CA ASN A 654 11.71 -28.48 -28.44
C ASN A 654 11.98 -27.03 -28.87
N LEU A 655 12.93 -26.35 -28.23
CA LEU A 655 13.32 -24.98 -28.61
C LEU A 655 13.87 -24.93 -30.03
N LEU A 656 14.72 -25.88 -30.42
CA LEU A 656 15.27 -25.97 -31.77
C LEU A 656 14.18 -26.20 -32.83
N LYS A 657 13.21 -27.08 -32.55
CA LYS A 657 12.05 -27.33 -33.44
C LYS A 657 11.17 -26.08 -33.61
N GLU A 658 11.18 -25.18 -32.64
CA GLU A 658 10.45 -23.91 -32.66
C GLU A 658 11.26 -22.76 -33.27
N GLY A 659 12.44 -23.04 -33.83
CA GLY A 659 13.27 -22.06 -34.51
C GLY A 659 14.09 -21.16 -33.59
N ILE A 660 14.21 -21.49 -32.30
CA ILE A 660 15.12 -20.81 -31.39
C ILE A 660 16.56 -21.18 -31.74
N SER A 661 17.40 -20.16 -31.87
CA SER A 661 18.79 -20.36 -32.25
C SER A 661 19.64 -20.95 -31.11
N THR A 662 20.67 -21.73 -31.47
CA THR A 662 21.52 -22.46 -30.52
C THR A 662 22.28 -21.55 -29.58
N GLU A 663 22.64 -20.32 -29.98
CA GLU A 663 23.38 -19.39 -29.11
C GLU A 663 22.57 -18.91 -27.89
N LYS A 664 21.24 -19.00 -27.94
CA LYS A 664 20.38 -18.62 -26.81
C LYS A 664 20.20 -19.75 -25.80
N ILE A 665 20.47 -21.00 -26.19
CA ILE A 665 20.05 -22.18 -25.42
C ILE A 665 21.21 -22.72 -24.58
N HIS A 666 21.00 -22.78 -23.27
CA HIS A 666 21.96 -23.30 -22.30
C HIS A 666 21.38 -24.48 -21.52
N LEU A 667 22.01 -25.65 -21.63
CA LEU A 667 21.57 -26.87 -20.97
C LEU A 667 22.14 -26.98 -19.53
N VAL A 668 21.41 -26.44 -18.55
CA VAL A 668 21.92 -26.26 -17.18
C VAL A 668 21.35 -27.25 -16.15
N GLY A 669 20.16 -27.80 -16.36
CA GLY A 669 19.45 -28.61 -15.37
C GLY A 669 18.27 -27.86 -14.73
N ASN A 670 17.73 -28.38 -13.62
CA ASN A 670 16.52 -27.83 -13.00
C ASN A 670 16.76 -27.31 -11.57
N THR A 671 16.43 -26.04 -11.31
CA THR A 671 16.65 -25.40 -10.01
C THR A 671 15.70 -25.89 -8.90
N ALA A 672 14.57 -26.53 -9.23
CA ALA A 672 13.69 -27.14 -8.22
C ALA A 672 14.39 -28.29 -7.49
N LEU A 673 15.27 -29.03 -8.18
CA LEU A 673 16.06 -30.11 -7.58
C LEU A 673 17.09 -29.55 -6.60
N ASP A 674 17.77 -28.43 -6.95
CA ASP A 674 18.68 -27.73 -6.03
C ASP A 674 17.93 -27.21 -4.78
N ALA A 675 16.68 -26.77 -4.93
CA ALA A 675 15.84 -26.33 -3.81
C ALA A 675 15.50 -27.48 -2.85
N VAL A 676 15.20 -28.67 -3.38
CA VAL A 676 14.99 -29.87 -2.56
C VAL A 676 16.28 -30.29 -1.86
N ARG A 677 17.39 -30.40 -2.60
CA ARG A 677 18.69 -30.83 -2.05
C ARG A 677 19.18 -29.94 -0.92
N SER A 678 19.01 -28.62 -1.06
CA SER A 678 19.39 -27.65 -0.02
C SER A 678 18.52 -27.72 1.24
N ASN A 679 17.33 -28.34 1.17
CA ASN A 679 16.36 -28.36 2.28
C ASN A 679 15.98 -29.77 2.77
N ILE A 680 16.42 -30.84 2.11
CA ILE A 680 16.05 -32.23 2.47
C ILE A 680 16.46 -32.62 3.90
N GLY A 681 17.58 -32.08 4.38
CA GLY A 681 18.06 -32.24 5.75
C GLY A 681 17.28 -31.43 6.79
N ARG A 682 16.37 -30.54 6.37
CA ARG A 682 15.50 -29.74 7.24
C ARG A 682 14.07 -30.29 7.26
N ALA A 683 13.68 -31.06 6.23
CA ALA A 683 12.43 -31.82 6.17
C ALA A 683 12.52 -33.10 7.02
N GLN A 684 12.42 -32.94 8.33
CA GLN A 684 12.51 -34.01 9.33
C GLN A 684 11.13 -34.63 9.64
N GLU A 685 11.12 -35.83 10.21
CA GLU A 685 9.89 -36.60 10.46
C GLU A 685 8.99 -35.93 11.52
N GLU A 686 9.54 -35.16 12.45
CA GLU A 686 8.78 -34.43 13.47
C GLU A 686 7.82 -33.41 12.85
N LEU A 687 8.08 -32.92 11.63
CA LEU A 687 7.19 -31.99 10.93
C LEU A 687 5.86 -32.64 10.51
N ILE A 688 5.80 -33.98 10.42
CA ILE A 688 4.55 -34.70 10.11
C ILE A 688 3.82 -35.23 11.34
N ALA A 689 4.46 -35.18 12.52
CA ALA A 689 3.88 -35.65 13.77
C ALA A 689 2.53 -34.98 14.14
N PRO A 690 2.30 -33.66 13.94
CA PRO A 690 1.01 -33.02 14.22
C PRO A 690 -0.17 -33.59 13.43
N PHE A 691 0.10 -34.31 12.34
CA PHE A 691 -0.94 -34.94 11.53
C PHE A 691 -1.27 -36.38 11.96
N ASN A 692 -0.60 -36.92 12.98
CA ASN A 692 -0.69 -38.32 13.41
C ASN A 692 -0.39 -39.31 12.26
N LEU A 693 0.64 -39.00 11.46
CA LEU A 693 1.07 -39.81 10.33
C LEU A 693 2.36 -40.58 10.67
N THR A 694 2.52 -41.74 10.07
CA THR A 694 3.76 -42.53 10.13
C THR A 694 4.44 -42.56 8.76
N LYS A 695 5.76 -42.75 8.74
CA LYS A 695 6.53 -42.93 7.50
C LYS A 695 5.93 -44.06 6.64
N GLU A 696 5.67 -43.73 5.38
CA GLU A 696 5.04 -44.61 4.37
C GLU A 696 3.64 -45.14 4.77
N GLY A 697 2.99 -44.53 5.77
CA GLY A 697 1.66 -44.91 6.26
C GLY A 697 0.50 -44.14 5.61
N TYR A 698 0.78 -43.28 4.63
CA TYR A 698 -0.21 -42.43 3.98
C TYR A 698 0.19 -42.09 2.54
N VAL A 699 -0.78 -41.58 1.78
CA VAL A 699 -0.59 -41.00 0.44
C VAL A 699 -0.77 -39.48 0.52
N LEU A 700 0.14 -38.74 -0.09
CA LEU A 700 0.01 -37.29 -0.21
C LEU A 700 -0.78 -36.92 -1.48
N LEU A 701 -1.77 -36.05 -1.35
CA LEU A 701 -2.48 -35.47 -2.48
C LEU A 701 -2.16 -33.98 -2.63
N THR A 702 -1.87 -33.55 -3.85
CA THR A 702 -1.89 -32.13 -4.23
C THR A 702 -2.68 -31.95 -5.53
N CYS A 703 -3.67 -31.07 -5.54
CA CYS A 703 -4.51 -30.85 -6.73
C CYS A 703 -4.91 -29.37 -6.77
N HIS A 704 -4.51 -28.62 -7.79
CA HIS A 704 -4.75 -27.17 -7.85
C HIS A 704 -4.79 -26.54 -9.25
N ARG A 705 -4.56 -27.29 -10.33
CA ARG A 705 -4.56 -26.71 -11.68
C ARG A 705 -5.97 -26.37 -12.15
N ALA A 706 -6.08 -25.27 -12.89
CA ALA A 706 -7.35 -24.82 -13.47
C ALA A 706 -8.01 -25.90 -14.34
N GLY A 707 -7.25 -26.52 -15.24
CA GLY A 707 -7.75 -27.57 -16.13
C GLY A 707 -8.25 -28.84 -15.43
N THR A 708 -7.94 -29.00 -14.13
CA THR A 708 -8.46 -30.09 -13.30
C THR A 708 -9.62 -29.60 -12.42
N THR A 709 -9.43 -28.48 -11.71
CA THR A 709 -10.35 -28.01 -10.66
C THR A 709 -11.56 -27.23 -11.18
N ASP A 710 -11.45 -26.56 -12.32
CA ASP A 710 -12.57 -25.78 -12.87
C ASP A 710 -13.56 -26.64 -13.65
N ASN A 711 -13.13 -27.81 -14.12
CA ASN A 711 -13.98 -28.77 -14.83
C ASN A 711 -14.63 -29.72 -13.81
N LYS A 712 -15.96 -29.67 -13.74
CA LYS A 712 -16.76 -30.46 -12.78
C LYS A 712 -16.53 -31.97 -12.92
N ASP A 713 -16.57 -32.49 -14.15
CA ASP A 713 -16.47 -33.94 -14.40
C ASP A 713 -15.08 -34.48 -14.08
N HIS A 714 -14.03 -33.71 -14.43
CA HIS A 714 -12.66 -34.04 -14.05
C HIS A 714 -12.49 -34.12 -12.53
N LEU A 715 -13.02 -33.13 -11.80
CA LEU A 715 -12.88 -33.08 -10.35
C LEU A 715 -13.71 -34.18 -9.66
N ILE A 716 -14.93 -34.48 -10.14
CA ILE A 716 -15.75 -35.60 -9.66
C ILE A 716 -14.98 -36.91 -9.78
N ASN A 717 -14.44 -37.23 -10.97
CA ASN A 717 -13.72 -38.47 -11.19
C ASN A 717 -12.52 -38.64 -10.25
N ILE A 718 -11.82 -37.55 -9.96
CA ILE A 718 -10.71 -37.55 -9.01
C ILE A 718 -11.21 -37.76 -7.58
N VAL A 719 -12.20 -37.00 -7.12
CA VAL A 719 -12.75 -37.14 -5.75
C VAL A 719 -13.27 -38.55 -5.51
N ASP A 720 -14.00 -39.10 -6.47
CA ASP A 720 -14.49 -40.47 -6.45
C ASP A 720 -13.37 -41.51 -6.34
N ALA A 721 -12.30 -41.35 -7.13
CA ALA A 721 -11.14 -42.24 -7.07
C ALA A 721 -10.44 -42.15 -5.70
N LEU A 722 -10.30 -40.94 -5.16
CA LEU A 722 -9.69 -40.69 -3.85
C LEU A 722 -10.49 -41.35 -2.73
N ASN A 723 -11.83 -41.28 -2.79
CA ASN A 723 -12.69 -41.93 -1.81
C ASN A 723 -12.46 -43.45 -1.79
N VAL A 724 -12.39 -44.09 -2.96
CA VAL A 724 -12.09 -45.53 -3.07
C VAL A 724 -10.68 -45.86 -2.54
N ILE A 725 -9.66 -45.07 -2.90
CA ILE A 725 -8.28 -45.29 -2.44
C ILE A 725 -8.17 -45.12 -0.92
N SER A 726 -8.92 -44.17 -0.35
CA SER A 726 -8.90 -43.86 1.08
C SER A 726 -9.36 -45.03 1.97
N GLU A 727 -10.12 -45.98 1.42
CA GLU A 727 -10.53 -47.20 2.11
C GLU A 727 -9.35 -48.12 2.43
N ARG A 728 -8.26 -48.05 1.66
CA ARG A 728 -7.06 -48.86 1.85
C ARG A 728 -5.97 -48.15 2.64
N ILE A 729 -5.80 -46.85 2.41
CA ILE A 729 -4.73 -46.05 3.04
C ILE A 729 -5.20 -44.61 3.30
N PRO A 730 -4.84 -43.98 4.44
CA PRO A 730 -5.15 -42.57 4.66
C PRO A 730 -4.56 -41.67 3.59
N ILE A 731 -5.32 -40.65 3.17
CA ILE A 731 -4.86 -39.62 2.23
C ILE A 731 -4.75 -38.31 3.01
N ILE A 732 -3.58 -37.68 2.98
CA ILE A 732 -3.40 -36.31 3.49
C ILE A 732 -3.53 -35.34 2.33
N PHE A 733 -4.41 -34.35 2.47
CA PHE A 733 -4.69 -33.38 1.42
C PHE A 733 -4.56 -31.94 1.93
N PRO A 734 -3.38 -31.32 1.80
CA PRO A 734 -3.22 -29.87 1.94
C PRO A 734 -3.99 -29.16 0.82
N ILE A 735 -5.22 -28.72 1.12
CA ILE A 735 -6.16 -28.29 0.09
C ILE A 735 -5.87 -26.87 -0.38
N HIS A 736 -5.65 -26.71 -1.68
CA HIS A 736 -5.49 -25.39 -2.28
C HIS A 736 -6.81 -24.61 -2.22
N PRO A 737 -6.82 -23.29 -1.92
CA PRO A 737 -8.04 -22.49 -1.86
C PRO A 737 -8.93 -22.59 -3.11
N ARG A 738 -8.31 -22.60 -4.29
CA ARG A 738 -9.01 -22.88 -5.57
C ARG A 738 -9.80 -24.19 -5.54
N THR A 739 -9.16 -25.27 -5.09
CA THR A 739 -9.76 -26.59 -5.05
C THR A 739 -10.84 -26.67 -3.98
N LYS A 740 -10.62 -26.03 -2.82
CA LYS A 740 -11.63 -25.86 -1.76
C LYS A 740 -12.90 -25.20 -2.30
N ASN A 741 -12.75 -24.05 -2.97
CA ASN A 741 -13.88 -23.36 -3.60
C ASN A 741 -14.56 -24.20 -4.67
N ALA A 742 -13.80 -24.96 -5.47
CA ALA A 742 -14.38 -25.83 -6.50
C ALA A 742 -15.17 -27.00 -5.90
N ILE A 743 -14.67 -27.61 -4.82
CA ILE A 743 -15.34 -28.67 -4.08
C ILE A 743 -16.65 -28.17 -3.49
N GLU A 744 -16.63 -27.00 -2.82
CA GLU A 744 -17.82 -26.35 -2.28
C GLU A 744 -18.83 -26.02 -3.38
N ARG A 745 -18.37 -25.41 -4.48
CA ARG A 745 -19.20 -25.05 -5.64
C ARG A 745 -19.88 -26.25 -6.29
N PHE A 746 -19.19 -27.39 -6.35
CA PHE A 746 -19.72 -28.61 -6.99
C PHE A 746 -20.40 -29.57 -6.01
N GLY A 747 -20.42 -29.26 -4.71
CA GLY A 747 -21.04 -30.08 -3.68
C GLY A 747 -20.37 -31.44 -3.50
N LEU A 748 -19.05 -31.52 -3.69
CA LEU A 748 -18.30 -32.77 -3.58
C LEU A 748 -17.93 -33.06 -2.12
N GLN A 749 -17.90 -34.34 -1.75
CA GLN A 749 -17.57 -34.78 -0.39
C GLN A 749 -16.43 -35.79 -0.41
N PHE A 750 -15.60 -35.70 0.62
CA PHE A 750 -14.51 -36.64 0.87
C PHE A 750 -14.90 -37.61 1.98
N SER A 751 -14.41 -38.85 1.87
CA SER A 751 -14.38 -39.84 2.94
C SER A 751 -13.66 -39.31 4.18
N GLU A 752 -14.06 -39.75 5.36
CA GLU A 752 -13.43 -39.39 6.65
C GLU A 752 -11.94 -39.78 6.71
N ARG A 753 -11.49 -40.75 5.89
CA ARG A 753 -10.08 -41.17 5.80
C ARG A 753 -9.22 -40.26 4.93
N ILE A 754 -9.83 -39.27 4.28
CA ILE A 754 -9.14 -38.20 3.56
C ILE A 754 -9.03 -37.01 4.50
N LYS A 755 -7.86 -36.83 5.09
CA LYS A 755 -7.58 -35.75 6.01
C LYS A 755 -7.26 -34.48 5.22
N VAL A 756 -8.31 -33.68 4.98
CA VAL A 756 -8.18 -32.35 4.38
C VAL A 756 -7.60 -31.40 5.42
N ILE A 757 -6.45 -30.80 5.11
CA ILE A 757 -5.76 -29.85 5.99
C ILE A 757 -5.54 -28.53 5.27
N GLU A 758 -5.35 -27.46 6.05
CA GLU A 758 -4.96 -26.17 5.50
C GLU A 758 -3.59 -26.26 4.77
N PRO A 759 -3.33 -25.38 3.78
CA PRO A 759 -2.04 -25.32 3.10
C PRO A 759 -0.87 -25.22 4.09
N GLN A 760 0.20 -25.97 3.83
CA GLN A 760 1.37 -26.06 4.70
C GLN A 760 2.56 -25.26 4.14
N GLY A 761 3.48 -24.88 5.03
CA GLY A 761 4.79 -24.35 4.68
C GLY A 761 5.61 -25.33 3.83
N PHE A 762 6.69 -24.86 3.21
CA PHE A 762 7.52 -25.66 2.32
C PHE A 762 8.19 -26.83 3.04
N LEU A 763 8.77 -26.61 4.23
CA LEU A 763 9.48 -27.68 4.94
C LEU A 763 8.52 -28.80 5.37
N THR A 764 7.34 -28.42 5.86
CA THR A 764 6.28 -29.35 6.24
C THR A 764 5.76 -30.11 5.03
N LEU A 765 5.51 -29.44 3.90
CA LEU A 765 5.08 -30.09 2.67
C LEU A 765 6.16 -31.03 2.10
N LEU A 766 7.43 -30.62 2.16
CA LEU A 766 8.56 -31.45 1.73
C LEU A 766 8.70 -32.70 2.61
N ALA A 767 8.47 -32.57 3.93
CA ALA A 767 8.41 -33.71 4.84
C ALA A 767 7.21 -34.62 4.54
N LEU A 768 6.01 -34.04 4.32
CA LEU A 768 4.83 -34.79 3.89
C LEU A 768 5.06 -35.56 2.59
N LEU A 769 5.86 -34.99 1.69
CA LEU A 769 6.20 -35.66 0.44
C LEU A 769 7.22 -36.78 0.68
N LYS A 770 8.34 -36.46 1.32
CA LYS A 770 9.47 -37.37 1.62
C LYS A 770 9.05 -38.62 2.39
N TYR A 771 8.08 -38.50 3.30
CA TYR A 771 7.63 -39.59 4.15
C TYR A 771 6.31 -40.23 3.69
N SER A 772 5.75 -39.83 2.55
CA SER A 772 4.58 -40.49 1.96
C SER A 772 4.97 -41.82 1.28
N LEU A 773 4.00 -42.74 1.18
CA LEU A 773 4.19 -43.99 0.43
C LEU A 773 4.34 -43.71 -1.08
N PHE A 774 3.45 -42.88 -1.60
CA PHE A 774 3.53 -42.25 -2.92
C PHE A 774 2.73 -40.94 -2.89
N VAL A 775 2.91 -40.10 -3.92
CA VAL A 775 2.18 -38.84 -4.09
C VAL A 775 1.27 -38.91 -5.31
N MET A 776 0.09 -38.32 -5.20
CA MET A 776 -0.82 -38.05 -6.31
C MET A 776 -0.85 -36.53 -6.57
N THR A 777 -0.56 -36.11 -7.80
CA THR A 777 -0.46 -34.68 -8.11
C THR A 777 -0.89 -34.30 -9.52
N ASP A 778 -1.43 -33.10 -9.68
CA ASP A 778 -1.55 -32.44 -10.99
C ASP A 778 -0.45 -31.38 -11.25
N SER A 779 0.52 -31.25 -10.35
CA SER A 779 1.58 -30.24 -10.38
C SER A 779 2.88 -30.75 -10.98
N GLY A 780 3.45 -30.01 -11.93
CA GLY A 780 4.79 -30.26 -12.47
C GLY A 780 5.91 -30.09 -11.43
N GLY A 781 5.78 -29.14 -10.51
CA GLY A 781 6.78 -28.91 -9.45
C GLY A 781 6.86 -30.08 -8.48
N VAL A 782 5.71 -30.56 -8.01
CA VAL A 782 5.61 -31.71 -7.09
C VAL A 782 6.17 -32.98 -7.72
N GLN A 783 5.95 -33.19 -9.03
CA GLN A 783 6.58 -34.30 -9.76
C GLN A 783 8.10 -34.26 -9.68
N ARG A 784 8.73 -33.08 -9.85
CA ARG A 784 10.20 -32.96 -9.74
C ARG A 784 10.67 -33.16 -8.30
N GLU A 785 9.97 -32.58 -7.33
CA GLU A 785 10.25 -32.76 -5.90
C GLU A 785 10.20 -34.25 -5.48
N SER A 786 9.22 -35.00 -5.99
CA SER A 786 9.08 -36.43 -5.69
C SER A 786 10.19 -37.29 -6.28
N VAL A 787 10.66 -36.96 -7.49
CA VAL A 787 11.79 -37.69 -8.09
C VAL A 787 13.06 -37.52 -7.26
N GLU A 788 13.38 -36.29 -6.84
CA GLU A 788 14.57 -36.04 -6.00
C GLU A 788 14.47 -36.73 -4.63
N LEU A 789 13.26 -36.84 -4.08
CA LEU A 789 13.00 -37.54 -2.82
C LEU A 789 12.87 -39.06 -2.96
N ASN A 790 12.96 -39.60 -4.18
CA ASN A 790 12.69 -41.01 -4.50
C ASN A 790 11.31 -41.48 -3.98
N VAL A 791 10.28 -40.67 -4.20
CA VAL A 791 8.88 -40.98 -3.89
C VAL A 791 8.12 -41.21 -5.21
N PRO A 792 7.43 -42.36 -5.40
CA PRO A 792 6.63 -42.59 -6.59
C PRO A 792 5.56 -41.52 -6.76
N CYS A 793 5.31 -41.10 -8.01
CA CYS A 793 4.38 -40.01 -8.30
C CYS A 793 3.36 -40.39 -9.37
N LEU A 794 2.08 -40.38 -8.98
CA LEU A 794 0.93 -40.54 -9.85
C LEU A 794 0.47 -39.17 -10.32
N VAL A 795 0.53 -38.95 -11.63
CA VAL A 795 0.17 -37.68 -12.25
C VAL A 795 -1.28 -37.76 -12.70
N LEU A 796 -2.14 -36.94 -12.09
CA LEU A 796 -3.58 -36.87 -12.32
C LEU A 796 -3.94 -36.15 -13.64
N ARG A 797 -3.22 -36.49 -14.72
CA ARG A 797 -3.31 -35.87 -16.06
C ARG A 797 -2.97 -36.88 -17.14
N ASP A 798 -3.40 -36.56 -18.36
CA ASP A 798 -3.13 -37.39 -19.56
C ASP A 798 -1.77 -37.07 -20.19
N ARG A 799 -1.18 -35.92 -19.83
CA ARG A 799 0.11 -35.43 -20.32
C ARG A 799 0.86 -34.72 -19.21
N THR A 800 2.18 -34.69 -19.33
CA THR A 800 3.06 -33.92 -18.45
C THR A 800 4.13 -33.19 -19.26
N GLU A 801 4.50 -32.02 -18.78
CA GLU A 801 5.64 -31.24 -19.25
C GLU A 801 7.00 -31.77 -18.76
N ALA A 802 6.99 -32.66 -17.76
CA ALA A 802 8.18 -33.28 -17.20
C ALA A 802 8.42 -34.61 -17.93
N GLU A 803 8.56 -34.52 -19.25
CA GLU A 803 8.66 -35.69 -20.14
C GLU A 803 9.92 -36.50 -19.88
N ASP A 804 10.99 -35.83 -19.44
CA ASP A 804 12.26 -36.40 -18.99
C ASP A 804 12.08 -37.43 -17.86
N ILE A 805 11.43 -37.03 -16.76
CA ILE A 805 11.18 -37.92 -15.61
C ILE A 805 10.11 -38.97 -15.93
N ASN A 806 9.17 -38.66 -16.83
CA ASN A 806 8.17 -39.60 -17.28
C ASN A 806 8.77 -40.70 -18.17
N LYS A 807 9.65 -40.36 -19.10
CA LYS A 807 10.42 -41.33 -19.93
C LYS A 807 11.37 -42.16 -19.08
N ALA A 808 11.97 -41.58 -18.03
CA ALA A 808 12.74 -42.32 -17.04
C ALA A 808 11.87 -43.25 -16.17
N GLY A 809 10.54 -43.22 -16.31
CA GLY A 809 9.60 -44.04 -15.56
C GLY A 809 9.52 -43.66 -14.07
N LYS A 810 9.92 -42.46 -13.69
CA LYS A 810 9.82 -41.98 -12.30
C LYS A 810 8.42 -41.51 -11.93
N THR A 811 7.62 -41.13 -12.92
CA THR A 811 6.22 -40.73 -12.77
C THR A 811 5.31 -41.65 -13.58
N ILE A 812 4.05 -41.80 -13.15
CA ILE A 812 3.03 -42.58 -13.85
C ILE A 812 1.85 -41.67 -14.18
N LEU A 813 1.52 -41.53 -15.46
CA LEU A 813 0.32 -40.81 -15.89
C LEU A 813 -0.93 -41.68 -15.63
N THR A 814 -1.88 -41.18 -14.85
CA THR A 814 -3.09 -41.92 -14.49
C THR A 814 -4.31 -41.51 -15.30
N THR A 815 -4.22 -40.46 -16.12
CA THR A 815 -5.37 -39.73 -16.70
C THR A 815 -6.25 -39.08 -15.62
N ARG A 816 -7.32 -38.38 -16.04
CA ARG A 816 -8.38 -37.86 -15.14
C ARG A 816 -9.58 -38.80 -14.99
N LYS A 817 -9.41 -40.08 -15.34
CA LYS A 817 -10.47 -41.09 -15.26
C LYS A 817 -10.38 -41.87 -13.95
N LYS A 818 -11.52 -42.04 -13.28
CA LYS A 818 -11.64 -42.70 -11.98
C LYS A 818 -11.00 -44.10 -12.00
N GLU A 819 -11.37 -44.91 -12.99
CA GLU A 819 -10.99 -46.32 -13.08
C GLU A 819 -9.46 -46.45 -13.16
N LYS A 820 -8.81 -45.58 -13.94
CA LYS A 820 -7.37 -45.64 -14.17
C LYS A 820 -6.57 -45.15 -12.97
N ILE A 821 -7.07 -44.12 -12.28
CA ILE A 821 -6.48 -43.64 -11.02
C ILE A 821 -6.53 -44.74 -9.97
N VAL A 822 -7.69 -45.38 -9.79
CA VAL A 822 -7.88 -46.46 -8.81
C VAL A 822 -7.04 -47.68 -9.18
N GLU A 823 -7.05 -48.12 -10.44
CA GLU A 823 -6.27 -49.28 -10.92
C GLU A 823 -4.79 -49.14 -10.56
N ILE A 824 -4.16 -48.01 -10.90
CA ILE A 824 -2.73 -47.80 -10.67
C ILE A 824 -2.44 -47.63 -9.18
N ALA A 825 -3.27 -46.87 -8.45
CA ALA A 825 -3.06 -46.66 -7.02
C ALA A 825 -3.18 -47.97 -6.23
N MET A 826 -4.20 -48.79 -6.52
CA MET A 826 -4.36 -50.10 -5.88
C MET A 826 -3.22 -51.04 -6.23
N ARG A 827 -2.74 -51.04 -7.49
CA ARG A 827 -1.58 -51.83 -7.90
C ARG A 827 -0.34 -51.49 -7.07
N LEU A 828 -0.06 -50.20 -6.84
CA LEU A 828 1.06 -49.78 -5.97
C LEU A 828 0.85 -50.15 -4.50
N LEU A 829 -0.39 -50.14 -4.01
CA LEU A 829 -0.71 -50.54 -2.63
C LEU A 829 -0.57 -52.06 -2.42
N ASP A 830 -0.89 -52.85 -3.45
CA ASP A 830 -0.86 -54.31 -3.39
C ASP A 830 0.53 -54.89 -3.69
N ASP A 831 1.35 -54.23 -4.52
CA ASP A 831 2.69 -54.69 -4.90
C ASP A 831 3.80 -53.70 -4.50
N LYS A 832 4.41 -53.95 -3.33
CA LYS A 832 5.57 -53.18 -2.84
C LYS A 832 6.80 -53.29 -3.76
N SER A 833 6.92 -54.34 -4.58
CA SER A 833 8.05 -54.49 -5.50
C SER A 833 7.99 -53.46 -6.62
N GLU A 834 6.79 -53.06 -7.06
CA GLU A 834 6.61 -52.02 -8.07
C GLU A 834 7.05 -50.65 -7.55
N ILE A 835 6.69 -50.31 -6.30
CA ILE A 835 7.17 -49.11 -5.61
C ILE A 835 8.71 -49.11 -5.58
N MET A 836 9.33 -50.23 -5.19
CA MET A 836 10.79 -50.33 -5.10
C MET A 836 11.45 -50.18 -6.49
N ASN A 837 10.86 -50.78 -7.53
CA ASN A 837 11.34 -50.67 -8.91
C ASN A 837 11.31 -49.20 -9.39
N ILE A 838 10.25 -48.45 -9.10
CA ILE A 838 10.17 -47.02 -9.45
C ILE A 838 11.23 -46.21 -8.69
N LYS A 839 11.44 -46.50 -7.41
CA LYS A 839 12.49 -45.86 -6.60
C LYS A 839 13.88 -46.11 -7.17
N GLN A 840 14.16 -47.32 -7.67
CA GLN A 840 15.47 -47.71 -8.22
C GLN A 840 15.78 -47.21 -9.64
N ARG A 841 14.77 -46.78 -10.42
CA ARG A 841 15.01 -46.24 -11.77
C ARG A 841 16.03 -45.10 -11.72
N HIS A 842 16.95 -45.04 -12.67
CA HIS A 842 17.94 -43.96 -12.71
C HIS A 842 17.36 -42.72 -13.40
N TYR A 843 17.61 -41.54 -12.85
CA TYR A 843 17.33 -40.25 -13.49
C TYR A 843 18.56 -39.35 -13.31
N PRO A 844 19.29 -39.02 -14.40
CA PRO A 844 20.53 -38.26 -14.32
C PRO A 844 20.25 -36.77 -14.10
N ALA A 845 20.09 -36.36 -12.84
CA ALA A 845 19.87 -34.97 -12.48
C ALA A 845 21.20 -34.21 -12.32
N LYS A 846 21.40 -33.13 -13.08
CA LYS A 846 22.54 -32.22 -12.90
C LYS A 846 22.52 -31.56 -11.52
N SER A 847 23.70 -31.25 -10.98
CA SER A 847 23.88 -30.54 -9.70
C SER A 847 24.57 -29.19 -9.92
N GLY A 848 24.33 -28.23 -9.03
CA GLY A 848 24.95 -26.90 -9.13
C GLY A 848 24.33 -26.04 -10.23
N VAL A 849 23.06 -26.29 -10.56
CA VAL A 849 22.31 -25.62 -11.63
C VAL A 849 22.26 -24.12 -11.38
N ALA A 850 21.98 -23.72 -10.13
CA ALA A 850 21.95 -22.31 -9.73
C ALA A 850 23.27 -21.56 -9.99
N ALA A 851 24.41 -22.20 -9.72
CA ALA A 851 25.73 -21.60 -9.95
C ALA A 851 26.00 -21.43 -11.45
N SER A 852 25.67 -22.43 -12.27
CA SER A 852 25.80 -22.36 -13.73
C SER A 852 24.94 -21.27 -14.35
N ILE A 853 23.68 -21.13 -13.91
CA ILE A 853 22.77 -20.06 -14.36
C ILE A 853 23.36 -18.68 -14.03
N SER A 854 23.81 -18.49 -12.78
CA SER A 854 24.42 -17.23 -12.34
C SER A 854 25.64 -16.85 -13.20
N SER A 855 26.56 -17.80 -13.41
CA SER A 855 27.77 -17.57 -14.22
C SER A 855 27.43 -17.14 -15.65
N ILE A 856 26.56 -17.89 -16.34
CA ILE A 856 26.17 -17.62 -17.72
C ILE A 856 25.49 -16.24 -17.84
N LEU A 857 24.61 -15.92 -16.90
CA LEU A 857 23.93 -14.62 -16.88
C LEU A 857 24.92 -13.47 -16.67
N MET A 858 25.87 -13.61 -15.74
CA MET A 858 26.87 -12.57 -15.48
C MET A 858 27.80 -12.38 -16.67
N ASP A 859 28.20 -13.45 -17.34
CA ASP A 859 29.03 -13.37 -18.56
C ASP A 859 28.30 -12.62 -19.67
N LYS A 860 27.00 -12.89 -19.85
CA LYS A 860 26.16 -12.16 -20.81
C LYS A 860 26.08 -10.67 -20.48
N ILE A 861 25.75 -10.31 -19.23
CA ILE A 861 25.67 -8.90 -18.81
C ILE A 861 27.01 -8.17 -18.99
N ARG A 862 28.13 -8.82 -18.63
CA ARG A 862 29.48 -8.26 -18.80
C ARG A 862 29.86 -8.08 -20.27
N SER A 863 29.37 -8.94 -21.16
CA SER A 863 29.62 -8.84 -22.60
C SER A 863 28.87 -7.68 -23.26
N GLU A 864 27.68 -7.34 -22.76
CA GLU A 864 26.82 -6.25 -23.27
C GLU A 864 27.17 -4.87 -22.67
N SER A 865 27.92 -4.86 -21.57
CA SER A 865 28.41 -3.64 -20.90
C SER A 865 29.75 -3.12 -21.44
N LYS A 866 30.39 -3.85 -22.37
CA LYS A 866 31.61 -3.47 -23.08
C LYS A 866 31.26 -2.94 -24.46
#